data_AF-A0AAD5MVG8-F1
#
_entry.id   AF-A0AAD5MVG8-F1
#
_cell.length_a   1.000
_cell.length_b   1.000
_cell.length_c   1.000
_cell.angle_alpha   90.00
_cell.angle_beta   90.00
_cell.angle_gamma   90.00
#
_symmetry.space_group_name_H-M   'P 1'
#
loop_
_entity.id
_entity.type
_entity.pdbx_description
1 polymer ?
#
loop_
_entity_poly.entity_id
_entity_poly.type
_entity_poly.pdbx_seq_one_letter_code
_entity_poly.pdbx_strand_id
1 'polypeptide(L)'
;MTYLNPKQKLALLSLYSEEIKKRLTPIYYSPETIGLLRELLDLNKFDEICLFSANETEFAENLWNSLVTSPMNSALYDTILSYLHPIDKELHAVLCCITENDSRSNFRLVLSNLDDFWTHLNVESTITFFKKMKCYGPVISRLELGLEGVQDESTKKKLVLRIIPMVGANAVTDLMRSIYDNSEKAAAFVNKLRPDFLRFYKLIDKARDSPRGVITFCPLNMSIEDVLDPSAGSKYEINLNYEDIPCSSVGSDSVMSRLLKSIDRREFEETPILLRDYQKELCESSLLGINTIIAAPTGSGKTVVAAYIIKNHLENLERSDRKPKVLFMTPTTVILDQQAACLKKFLGHRYQVFAAHASDSTPLREIVMEKDIIVSTPQLVVNMLNYTESEDTDLVRTPLDVTTFTLVVIDECHNAVKNSPYTVFMRICHRLNFSHRIKPGSSLPQILGLTASCGVGGASTEKDAINHVVKLCAVLNCQVISTVRKNADEIKRYSPFVSDDIVFCKEENNGSRPLFLERLCTLMRLFEQKFYEIYKNEYAYWSRHSCISGTNQAERPSWIYEKFTIAPEDKTSIPYLNWVSNHRRRFVPETTFYEETSKKKAIEMLEVLHILYRAIELYQDFSTVESYKYLKEQFTPRQAFLTEFSLDLWEGYSKEFEALQSSDNVLVSELV
;
A
#
# COMPACT_ATOMS: atom_id res chain seq x y z
N MET A 1 -39.15 -10.32 -13.92
CA MET A 1 -38.26 -10.66 -12.80
C MET A 1 -39.05 -11.37 -11.70
N THR A 2 -39.69 -12.51 -12.00
CA THR A 2 -40.87 -12.96 -11.22
C THR A 2 -41.06 -14.48 -11.26
N TYR A 3 -40.11 -15.28 -10.74
CA TYR A 3 -40.34 -16.75 -10.74
C TYR A 3 -39.72 -17.57 -9.58
N LEU A 4 -38.94 -16.97 -8.67
CA LEU A 4 -38.49 -17.69 -7.47
C LEU A 4 -39.39 -17.37 -6.28
N ASN A 5 -39.83 -18.42 -5.59
CA ASN A 5 -40.54 -18.25 -4.31
C ASN A 5 -39.55 -17.81 -3.21
N PRO A 6 -40.03 -17.35 -2.04
CA PRO A 6 -39.15 -16.87 -0.96
C PRO A 6 -38.11 -17.92 -0.52
N LYS A 7 -38.49 -19.20 -0.45
CA LYS A 7 -37.56 -20.29 -0.09
C LYS A 7 -36.42 -20.41 -1.10
N GLN A 8 -36.73 -20.35 -2.40
CA GLN A 8 -35.74 -20.44 -3.47
C GLN A 8 -34.81 -19.21 -3.51
N LYS A 9 -35.34 -18.01 -3.24
CA LYS A 9 -34.53 -16.79 -3.12
C LYS A 9 -33.48 -16.93 -2.00
N LEU A 10 -33.88 -17.40 -0.82
CA LEU A 10 -32.97 -17.63 0.31
C LEU A 10 -31.95 -18.74 0.02
N ALA A 11 -32.38 -19.83 -0.62
CA ALA A 11 -31.47 -20.90 -1.04
C ALA A 11 -30.39 -20.39 -2.00
N LEU A 12 -30.75 -19.50 -2.93
CA LEU A 12 -29.78 -18.88 -3.83
C LEU A 12 -28.78 -17.99 -3.08
N LEU A 13 -29.26 -17.15 -2.16
CA LEU A 13 -28.38 -16.35 -1.30
C LEU A 13 -27.40 -17.23 -0.52
N SER A 14 -27.87 -18.35 0.03
CA SER A 14 -27.02 -19.32 0.75
C SER A 14 -25.95 -19.95 -0.14
N LEU A 15 -26.25 -20.19 -1.42
CA LEU A 15 -25.28 -20.69 -2.37
C LEU A 15 -24.15 -19.69 -2.64
N TYR A 16 -24.42 -18.39 -2.56
CA TYR A 16 -23.46 -17.30 -2.77
C TYR A 16 -23.09 -16.53 -1.49
N SER A 17 -23.30 -17.15 -0.32
CA SER A 17 -23.17 -16.47 0.98
C SER A 17 -21.78 -15.91 1.21
N GLU A 18 -20.74 -16.63 0.76
CA GLU A 18 -19.35 -16.23 0.99
C GLU A 18 -18.97 -15.00 0.18
N GLU A 19 -19.41 -14.93 -1.07
CA GLU A 19 -19.22 -13.77 -1.96
C GLU A 19 -19.93 -12.57 -1.37
N ILE A 20 -21.20 -12.76 -0.97
CA ILE A 20 -22.00 -11.70 -0.37
C ILE A 20 -21.33 -11.19 0.90
N LYS A 21 -20.90 -12.07 1.82
CA LYS A 21 -20.16 -11.71 3.04
C LYS A 21 -18.93 -10.85 2.73
N LYS A 22 -18.12 -11.24 1.75
CA LYS A 22 -16.96 -10.43 1.34
C LYS A 22 -17.35 -9.03 0.88
N ARG A 23 -18.48 -8.89 0.18
CA ARG A 23 -19.01 -7.58 -0.26
C ARG A 23 -19.65 -6.79 0.89
N LEU A 24 -19.89 -7.40 2.05
CA LEU A 24 -20.30 -6.71 3.28
C LEU A 24 -19.11 -6.18 4.10
N THR A 25 -17.90 -6.75 3.94
CA THR A 25 -16.69 -6.31 4.67
C THR A 25 -16.40 -4.80 4.59
N PRO A 26 -16.64 -4.08 3.47
CA PRO A 26 -16.37 -2.64 3.42
C PRO A 26 -17.24 -1.80 4.38
N ILE A 27 -18.42 -2.28 4.75
CA ILE A 27 -19.32 -1.59 5.71
C ILE A 27 -18.62 -1.44 7.07
N TYR A 28 -17.69 -2.34 7.42
CA TYR A 28 -16.89 -2.22 8.64
C TYR A 28 -16.10 -0.90 8.71
N TYR A 29 -15.55 -0.43 7.58
CA TYR A 29 -14.76 0.79 7.51
C TYR A 29 -15.59 2.05 7.23
N SER A 30 -16.79 1.86 6.68
CA SER A 30 -17.73 2.92 6.32
C SER A 30 -19.16 2.51 6.71
N PRO A 31 -19.49 2.49 8.03
CA PRO A 31 -20.77 1.99 8.52
C PRO A 31 -22.00 2.69 7.91
N GLU A 32 -21.85 3.93 7.46
CA GLU A 32 -22.87 4.70 6.74
C GLU A 32 -23.33 4.06 5.43
N THR A 33 -22.54 3.14 4.85
CA THR A 33 -22.85 2.48 3.57
C THR A 33 -23.84 1.31 3.70
N ILE A 34 -24.23 0.92 4.92
CA ILE A 34 -25.16 -0.20 5.14
C ILE A 34 -26.51 -0.01 4.44
N GLY A 35 -26.99 1.23 4.32
CA GLY A 35 -28.24 1.57 3.64
C GLY A 35 -29.44 0.73 4.12
N LEU A 36 -30.21 0.20 3.17
CA LEU A 36 -31.43 -0.59 3.41
C LEU A 36 -31.18 -1.91 4.17
N LEU A 37 -29.95 -2.42 4.21
CA LEU A 37 -29.64 -3.62 5.00
C LEU A 37 -29.86 -3.39 6.49
N ARG A 38 -29.73 -2.15 6.96
CA ARG A 38 -29.96 -1.79 8.36
C ARG A 38 -31.42 -1.98 8.77
N GLU A 39 -32.36 -1.78 7.85
CA GLU A 39 -33.81 -1.92 8.10
C GLU A 39 -34.22 -3.39 8.33
N LEU A 40 -33.39 -4.34 7.92
CA LEU A 40 -33.63 -5.77 8.15
C LEU A 40 -33.16 -6.25 9.53
N LEU A 41 -32.45 -5.42 10.28
CA LEU A 41 -31.88 -5.78 11.57
C LEU A 41 -32.73 -5.24 12.72
N ASP A 42 -32.68 -5.92 13.86
CA ASP A 42 -33.29 -5.41 15.10
C ASP A 42 -32.63 -4.09 15.53
N LEU A 43 -33.38 -3.29 16.29
CA LEU A 43 -32.90 -2.03 16.86
C LEU A 43 -31.58 -2.25 17.62
N ASN A 44 -30.58 -1.41 17.35
CA ASN A 44 -29.22 -1.46 17.89
C ASN A 44 -28.37 -2.68 17.50
N LYS A 45 -28.92 -3.68 16.76
CA LYS A 45 -28.16 -4.88 16.41
C LYS A 45 -26.96 -4.57 15.52
N PHE A 46 -27.13 -3.63 14.60
CA PHE A 46 -26.02 -3.18 13.75
C PHE A 46 -24.90 -2.53 14.58
N ASP A 47 -25.26 -1.65 15.51
CA ASP A 47 -24.30 -0.93 16.34
C ASP A 47 -23.56 -1.90 17.29
N GLU A 48 -24.24 -2.94 17.79
CA GLU A 48 -23.61 -4.06 18.52
C GLU A 48 -22.56 -4.77 17.65
N ILE A 49 -22.90 -5.14 16.42
CA ILE A 49 -21.96 -5.81 15.51
C ILE A 49 -20.74 -4.93 15.22
N CYS A 50 -20.94 -3.63 15.00
CA CYS A 50 -19.85 -2.67 14.82
C CYS A 50 -18.91 -2.59 16.04
N LEU A 51 -19.46 -2.67 17.26
CA LEU A 51 -18.69 -2.54 18.50
C LEU A 51 -17.92 -3.82 18.87
N PHE A 52 -18.49 -5.00 18.59
CA PHE A 52 -17.94 -6.27 19.09
C PHE A 52 -17.12 -7.07 18.07
N SER A 53 -17.11 -6.69 16.80
CA SER A 53 -16.29 -7.37 15.79
C SER A 53 -14.84 -6.90 15.81
N ALA A 54 -13.89 -7.84 15.92
CA ALA A 54 -12.46 -7.52 16.01
C ALA A 54 -11.82 -7.19 14.65
N ASN A 55 -12.41 -7.67 13.55
CA ASN A 55 -11.93 -7.46 12.19
C ASN A 55 -13.08 -7.48 11.16
N GLU A 56 -12.77 -7.10 9.92
CA GLU A 56 -13.75 -6.98 8.84
C GLU A 56 -14.42 -8.31 8.47
N THR A 57 -13.71 -9.44 8.62
CA THR A 57 -14.24 -10.77 8.29
C THR A 57 -15.26 -11.24 9.32
N GLU A 58 -14.95 -11.06 10.61
CA GLU A 58 -15.86 -11.36 11.71
C GLU A 58 -17.10 -10.45 11.65
N PHE A 59 -16.91 -9.17 11.35
CA PHE A 59 -17.99 -8.23 11.12
C PHE A 59 -18.95 -8.71 10.02
N ALA A 60 -18.42 -9.09 8.86
CA ALA A 60 -19.23 -9.57 7.75
C ALA A 60 -19.99 -10.86 8.08
N GLU A 61 -19.37 -11.78 8.82
CA GLU A 61 -19.99 -13.02 9.28
C GLU A 61 -21.17 -12.74 10.23
N ASN A 62 -20.95 -11.90 11.24
CA ASN A 62 -21.96 -11.53 12.23
C ASN A 62 -23.13 -10.76 11.60
N LEU A 63 -22.82 -9.85 10.67
CA LEU A 63 -23.83 -9.12 9.90
C LEU A 63 -24.66 -10.06 9.04
N TRP A 64 -24.02 -10.96 8.29
CA TRP A 64 -24.72 -11.93 7.46
C TRP A 64 -25.63 -12.86 8.27
N ASN A 65 -25.13 -13.40 9.37
CA ASN A 65 -25.91 -14.28 10.23
C ASN A 65 -27.16 -13.57 10.76
N SER A 66 -27.01 -12.31 11.21
CA SER A 66 -28.13 -11.50 11.69
C SER A 66 -29.16 -11.20 10.58
N LEU A 67 -28.69 -10.92 9.37
CA LEU A 67 -29.54 -10.67 8.20
C LEU A 67 -30.34 -11.92 7.79
N VAL A 68 -29.74 -13.10 7.79
CA VAL A 68 -30.40 -14.36 7.40
C VAL A 68 -31.42 -14.81 8.44
N THR A 69 -31.14 -14.60 9.73
CA THR A 69 -32.07 -14.93 10.83
C THR A 69 -33.16 -13.90 11.04
N SER A 70 -33.12 -12.77 10.31
CA SER A 70 -34.10 -11.69 10.46
C SER A 70 -35.54 -12.18 10.22
N PRO A 71 -36.52 -11.72 11.02
CA PRO A 71 -37.94 -11.98 10.73
C PRO A 71 -38.39 -11.35 9.40
N MET A 72 -37.64 -10.40 8.85
CA MET A 72 -37.89 -9.75 7.56
C MET A 72 -37.13 -10.41 6.39
N ASN A 73 -36.70 -11.67 6.53
CA ASN A 73 -35.92 -12.38 5.51
C ASN A 73 -36.63 -12.52 4.15
N SER A 74 -37.94 -12.30 4.06
CA SER A 74 -38.68 -12.24 2.80
C SER A 74 -38.20 -11.10 1.88
N ALA A 75 -37.68 -10.01 2.47
CA ALA A 75 -37.14 -8.86 1.74
C ALA A 75 -35.61 -8.98 1.51
N LEU A 76 -34.92 -9.88 2.22
CA LEU A 76 -33.46 -9.96 2.23
C LEU A 76 -32.84 -10.05 0.83
N TYR A 77 -33.42 -10.88 -0.05
CA TYR A 77 -32.91 -11.04 -1.41
C TYR A 77 -32.96 -9.75 -2.22
N ASP A 78 -34.08 -9.04 -2.19
CA ASP A 78 -34.26 -7.81 -2.95
C ASP A 78 -33.37 -6.67 -2.38
N THR A 79 -33.16 -6.66 -1.04
CA THR A 79 -32.24 -5.74 -0.37
C THR A 79 -30.78 -6.02 -0.70
N ILE A 80 -30.35 -7.30 -0.70
CA ILE A 80 -28.98 -7.69 -1.08
C ILE A 80 -28.70 -7.35 -2.54
N LEU A 81 -29.65 -7.59 -3.45
CA LEU A 81 -29.50 -7.15 -4.84
C LEU A 81 -29.32 -5.63 -4.93
N SER A 82 -30.17 -4.87 -4.23
CA SER A 82 -30.07 -3.41 -4.22
C SER A 82 -28.72 -2.91 -3.71
N TYR A 83 -28.16 -3.57 -2.69
CA TYR A 83 -26.82 -3.29 -2.16
C TYR A 83 -25.70 -3.67 -3.14
N LEU A 84 -25.80 -4.83 -3.79
CA LEU A 84 -24.78 -5.31 -4.72
C LEU A 84 -24.76 -4.55 -6.04
N HIS A 85 -25.87 -3.97 -6.48
CA HIS A 85 -25.96 -3.26 -7.76
C HIS A 85 -24.85 -2.21 -7.99
N PRO A 86 -24.56 -1.29 -7.04
CA PRO A 86 -23.45 -0.36 -7.16
C PRO A 86 -22.06 -0.95 -6.82
N ILE A 87 -22.00 -2.07 -6.10
CA ILE A 87 -20.76 -2.60 -5.50
C ILE A 87 -20.11 -3.67 -6.38
N ASP A 88 -20.91 -4.62 -6.85
CA ASP A 88 -20.48 -5.76 -7.64
C ASP A 88 -21.57 -6.08 -8.67
N LYS A 89 -21.48 -5.41 -9.82
CA LYS A 89 -22.43 -5.58 -10.93
C LYS A 89 -22.43 -7.01 -11.46
N GLU A 90 -21.33 -7.73 -11.35
CA GLU A 90 -21.22 -9.10 -11.85
C GLU A 90 -21.94 -10.07 -10.92
N LEU A 91 -21.70 -10.00 -9.60
CA LEU A 91 -22.43 -10.79 -8.61
C LEU A 91 -23.92 -10.43 -8.59
N HIS A 92 -24.25 -9.14 -8.67
CA HIS A 92 -25.62 -8.68 -8.85
C HIS A 92 -26.26 -9.33 -10.08
N ALA A 93 -25.57 -9.28 -11.22
CA ALA A 93 -26.06 -9.93 -12.43
C ALA A 93 -26.22 -11.44 -12.24
N VAL A 94 -25.26 -12.16 -11.65
CA VAL A 94 -25.38 -13.61 -11.36
C VAL A 94 -26.63 -13.91 -10.54
N LEU A 95 -26.87 -13.15 -9.47
CA LEU A 95 -28.04 -13.33 -8.62
C LEU A 95 -29.35 -12.92 -9.31
N CYS A 96 -29.32 -11.93 -10.22
CA CYS A 96 -30.45 -11.55 -11.06
C CYS A 96 -30.70 -12.52 -12.23
N CYS A 97 -29.66 -13.18 -12.74
CA CYS A 97 -29.63 -13.94 -13.99
C CYS A 97 -30.27 -15.33 -13.90
N ILE A 98 -31.13 -15.57 -12.91
CA ILE A 98 -32.18 -16.58 -13.02
C ILE A 98 -33.31 -16.00 -13.90
N THR A 99 -32.99 -15.66 -15.16
CA THR A 99 -33.94 -15.18 -16.17
C THR A 99 -34.08 -16.19 -17.31
N GLU A 100 -35.33 -16.59 -17.56
CA GLU A 100 -35.97 -17.34 -18.66
C GLU A 100 -35.27 -18.55 -19.33
N ASN A 101 -33.95 -18.53 -19.57
CA ASN A 101 -33.20 -19.69 -20.06
C ASN A 101 -32.99 -20.79 -18.98
N ASP A 102 -33.25 -20.46 -17.71
CA ASP A 102 -33.24 -21.39 -16.57
C ASP A 102 -34.43 -22.38 -16.57
N SER A 103 -35.37 -22.21 -17.53
CA SER A 103 -36.36 -23.22 -17.88
C SER A 103 -35.74 -24.49 -18.46
N ARG A 104 -34.48 -24.42 -18.94
CA ARG A 104 -33.78 -25.57 -19.49
C ARG A 104 -33.28 -26.51 -18.39
N SER A 105 -32.55 -26.03 -17.38
CA SER A 105 -31.85 -26.87 -16.39
C SER A 105 -32.72 -27.42 -15.25
N ASN A 106 -33.92 -26.87 -15.02
CA ASN A 106 -34.75 -27.13 -13.83
C ASN A 106 -34.07 -26.78 -12.49
N PHE A 107 -33.14 -25.83 -12.46
CA PHE A 107 -32.37 -25.47 -11.24
C PHE A 107 -33.23 -25.10 -10.03
N ARG A 108 -34.47 -24.62 -10.25
CA ARG A 108 -35.47 -24.37 -9.20
C ARG A 108 -35.74 -25.60 -8.32
N LEU A 109 -35.61 -26.81 -8.86
CA LEU A 109 -35.77 -28.06 -8.09
C LEU A 109 -34.67 -28.22 -7.04
N VAL A 110 -33.43 -27.87 -7.40
CA VAL A 110 -32.28 -27.84 -6.49
C VAL A 110 -32.51 -26.79 -5.40
N LEU A 111 -32.83 -25.55 -5.79
CA LEU A 111 -33.08 -24.47 -4.83
C LEU A 111 -34.23 -24.78 -3.85
N SER A 112 -35.26 -25.50 -4.29
CA SER A 112 -36.39 -25.87 -3.42
C SER A 112 -36.06 -26.95 -2.39
N ASN A 113 -35.03 -27.76 -2.64
CA ASN A 113 -34.62 -28.90 -1.84
C ASN A 113 -33.11 -28.85 -1.53
N LEU A 114 -32.57 -27.64 -1.34
CA LEU A 114 -31.12 -27.41 -1.27
C LEU A 114 -30.46 -28.27 -0.17
N ASP A 115 -31.08 -28.37 1.01
CA ASP A 115 -30.56 -29.13 2.14
C ASP A 115 -30.47 -30.64 1.85
N ASP A 116 -31.46 -31.19 1.14
CA ASP A 116 -31.46 -32.61 0.78
C ASP A 116 -30.40 -32.90 -0.31
N PHE A 117 -30.32 -32.05 -1.34
CA PHE A 117 -29.26 -32.13 -2.35
C PHE A 117 -27.89 -32.02 -1.70
N TRP A 118 -27.71 -31.07 -0.78
CA TRP A 118 -26.48 -30.86 -0.02
C TRP A 118 -26.08 -32.09 0.79
N THR A 119 -27.03 -32.70 1.47
CA THR A 119 -26.80 -33.86 2.34
C THR A 119 -26.34 -35.07 1.54
N HIS A 120 -26.93 -35.30 0.35
CA HIS A 120 -26.66 -36.49 -0.46
C HIS A 120 -25.61 -36.29 -1.57
N LEU A 121 -25.18 -35.06 -1.83
CA LEU A 121 -24.12 -34.74 -2.78
C LEU A 121 -22.76 -35.23 -2.28
N ASN A 122 -22.08 -36.00 -3.13
CA ASN A 122 -20.66 -36.30 -3.03
C ASN A 122 -19.94 -35.63 -4.21
N VAL A 123 -18.95 -34.79 -3.91
CA VAL A 123 -18.27 -33.95 -4.90
C VAL A 123 -17.46 -34.80 -5.89
N GLU A 124 -16.65 -35.73 -5.40
CA GLU A 124 -15.77 -36.57 -6.21
C GLU A 124 -16.54 -37.49 -7.17
N SER A 125 -17.59 -38.14 -6.67
CA SER A 125 -18.44 -39.01 -7.49
C SER A 125 -19.18 -38.21 -8.56
N THR A 126 -19.65 -37.01 -8.23
CA THR A 126 -20.37 -36.13 -9.16
C THR A 126 -19.46 -35.59 -10.25
N ILE A 127 -18.25 -35.14 -9.91
CA ILE A 127 -17.27 -34.69 -10.91
C ILE A 127 -16.87 -35.87 -11.82
N THR A 128 -16.63 -37.04 -11.25
CA THR A 128 -16.30 -38.25 -12.02
C THR A 128 -17.44 -38.65 -12.96
N PHE A 129 -18.69 -38.47 -12.53
CA PHE A 129 -19.86 -38.69 -13.37
C PHE A 129 -19.94 -37.66 -14.50
N PHE A 130 -19.82 -36.37 -14.20
CA PHE A 130 -19.89 -35.30 -15.20
C PHE A 130 -18.75 -35.36 -16.23
N LYS A 131 -17.55 -35.83 -15.86
CA LYS A 131 -16.45 -36.06 -16.81
C LYS A 131 -16.78 -37.05 -17.92
N LYS A 132 -17.73 -37.97 -17.71
CA LYS A 132 -18.18 -38.92 -18.74
C LYS A 132 -18.98 -38.22 -19.85
N MET A 133 -19.48 -37.01 -19.60
CA MET A 133 -20.31 -36.23 -20.52
C MET A 133 -19.45 -35.22 -21.28
N LYS A 134 -19.25 -35.44 -22.58
CA LYS A 134 -18.37 -34.61 -23.42
C LYS A 134 -18.73 -33.12 -23.40
N CYS A 135 -20.03 -32.78 -23.39
CA CYS A 135 -20.51 -31.39 -23.37
C CYS A 135 -20.13 -30.63 -22.09
N TYR A 136 -19.86 -31.34 -20.98
CA TYR A 136 -19.56 -30.70 -19.70
C TYR A 136 -18.08 -30.36 -19.57
N GLY A 137 -17.22 -30.91 -20.43
CA GLY A 137 -15.77 -30.76 -20.39
C GLY A 137 -15.28 -29.34 -20.07
N PRO A 138 -15.68 -28.30 -20.84
CA PRO A 138 -15.23 -26.93 -20.60
C PRO A 138 -15.60 -26.38 -19.21
N VAL A 139 -16.81 -26.67 -18.74
CA VAL A 139 -17.31 -26.20 -17.43
C VAL A 139 -16.65 -26.98 -16.30
N ILE A 140 -16.47 -28.29 -16.47
CA ILE A 140 -15.82 -29.15 -15.46
C ILE A 140 -14.35 -28.82 -15.30
N SER A 141 -13.61 -28.58 -16.39
CA SER A 141 -12.22 -28.16 -16.29
C SER A 141 -12.07 -26.84 -15.50
N ARG A 142 -13.04 -25.93 -15.65
CA ARG A 142 -13.07 -24.68 -14.87
C ARG A 142 -13.44 -24.90 -13.41
N LEU A 143 -14.40 -25.77 -13.14
CA LEU A 143 -14.74 -26.18 -11.77
C LEU A 143 -13.54 -26.82 -11.08
N GLU A 144 -12.79 -27.70 -11.75
CA GLU A 144 -11.61 -28.36 -11.17
C GLU A 144 -10.52 -27.36 -10.79
N LEU A 145 -10.28 -26.34 -11.63
CA LEU A 145 -9.40 -25.22 -11.28
C LEU A 145 -9.92 -24.44 -10.07
N GLY A 146 -11.24 -24.20 -9.99
CA GLY A 146 -11.86 -23.53 -8.84
C GLY A 146 -11.80 -24.33 -7.53
N LEU A 147 -11.73 -25.66 -7.63
CA LEU A 147 -11.61 -26.58 -6.48
C LEU A 147 -10.16 -26.75 -6.01
N GLU A 148 -9.18 -26.30 -6.78
CA GLU A 148 -7.76 -26.46 -6.44
C GLU A 148 -7.42 -25.74 -5.11
N GLY A 149 -6.83 -26.49 -4.17
CA GLY A 149 -6.48 -26.00 -2.85
C GLY A 149 -7.67 -25.68 -1.92
N VAL A 150 -8.90 -26.06 -2.26
CA VAL A 150 -10.08 -25.93 -1.38
C VAL A 150 -10.16 -27.15 -0.46
N GLN A 151 -10.05 -26.93 0.85
CA GLN A 151 -10.15 -28.00 1.85
C GLN A 151 -11.57 -28.14 2.43
N ASP A 152 -12.31 -27.03 2.50
CA ASP A 152 -13.67 -27.01 3.04
C ASP A 152 -14.68 -27.68 2.11
N GLU A 153 -15.28 -28.78 2.58
CA GLU A 153 -16.24 -29.58 1.82
C GLU A 153 -17.54 -28.81 1.52
N SER A 154 -17.92 -27.87 2.40
CA SER A 154 -19.09 -27.01 2.19
C SER A 154 -18.90 -26.13 0.94
N THR A 155 -17.74 -25.47 0.85
CA THR A 155 -17.38 -24.66 -0.32
C THR A 155 -17.35 -25.49 -1.60
N LYS A 156 -16.78 -26.70 -1.57
CA LYS A 156 -16.77 -27.60 -2.74
C LYS A 156 -18.18 -27.94 -3.22
N LYS A 157 -19.08 -28.28 -2.30
CA LYS A 157 -20.49 -28.57 -2.63
C LYS A 157 -21.20 -27.36 -3.24
N LYS A 158 -20.99 -26.15 -2.70
CA LYS A 158 -21.55 -24.91 -3.28
C LYS A 158 -21.07 -24.72 -4.72
N LEU A 159 -19.77 -24.86 -4.99
CA LEU A 159 -19.21 -24.72 -6.34
C LEU A 159 -19.81 -25.71 -7.35
N VAL A 160 -19.98 -26.98 -6.96
CA VAL A 160 -20.65 -27.99 -7.81
C VAL A 160 -22.09 -27.60 -8.11
N LEU A 161 -22.84 -27.09 -7.13
CA LEU A 161 -24.23 -26.69 -7.34
C LEU A 161 -24.37 -25.42 -8.20
N ARG A 162 -23.40 -24.50 -8.14
CA ARG A 162 -23.38 -23.26 -8.93
C ARG A 162 -23.16 -23.49 -10.43
N ILE A 163 -22.52 -24.60 -10.83
CA ILE A 163 -22.33 -24.91 -12.25
C ILE A 163 -23.56 -25.53 -12.91
N ILE A 164 -24.55 -25.99 -12.15
CA ILE A 164 -25.72 -26.69 -12.70
C ILE A 164 -26.49 -25.87 -13.75
N PRO A 165 -26.72 -24.55 -13.58
CA PRO A 165 -27.34 -23.73 -14.64
C PRO A 165 -26.52 -23.64 -15.93
N MET A 166 -25.22 -23.97 -15.90
CA MET A 166 -24.26 -23.82 -17.01
C MET A 166 -24.17 -25.07 -17.88
N VAL A 167 -24.80 -26.16 -17.46
CA VAL A 167 -24.52 -27.54 -17.87
C VAL A 167 -25.70 -28.11 -18.69
N GLY A 168 -26.55 -27.22 -19.21
CA GLY A 168 -27.62 -27.54 -20.16
C GLY A 168 -28.91 -28.05 -19.52
N ALA A 169 -29.84 -28.52 -20.36
CA ALA A 169 -31.22 -28.78 -19.94
C ALA A 169 -31.38 -29.99 -18.99
N ASN A 170 -30.50 -30.97 -19.11
CA ASN A 170 -30.58 -32.20 -18.33
C ASN A 170 -29.74 -32.17 -17.05
N ALA A 171 -29.03 -31.06 -16.77
CA ALA A 171 -28.03 -30.96 -15.70
C ALA A 171 -28.54 -31.41 -14.32
N VAL A 172 -29.76 -30.99 -13.92
CA VAL A 172 -30.34 -31.43 -12.64
C VAL A 172 -30.67 -32.92 -12.63
N THR A 173 -31.07 -33.47 -13.76
CA THR A 173 -31.31 -34.92 -13.87
C THR A 173 -29.99 -35.70 -13.78
N ASP A 174 -28.93 -35.20 -14.39
CA ASP A 174 -27.60 -35.80 -14.32
C ASP A 174 -27.00 -35.71 -12.92
N LEU A 175 -27.21 -34.59 -12.24
CA LEU A 175 -26.91 -34.43 -10.82
C LEU A 175 -27.71 -35.42 -9.96
N MET A 176 -29.02 -35.57 -10.18
CA MET A 176 -29.82 -36.56 -9.47
C MET A 176 -29.32 -37.98 -9.74
N ARG A 177 -28.84 -38.28 -10.95
CA ARG A 177 -28.25 -39.58 -11.27
C ARG A 177 -26.93 -39.83 -10.55
N SER A 178 -26.04 -38.83 -10.50
CA SER A 178 -24.79 -38.96 -9.73
C SER A 178 -25.06 -39.15 -8.25
N ILE A 179 -26.08 -38.47 -7.70
CA ILE A 179 -26.50 -38.61 -6.31
C ILE A 179 -27.15 -39.98 -6.05
N TYR A 180 -27.98 -40.47 -6.96
CA TYR A 180 -28.68 -41.75 -6.84
C TYR A 180 -27.71 -42.91 -6.56
N ASP A 181 -26.55 -42.91 -7.22
CA ASP A 181 -25.55 -43.98 -7.11
C ASP A 181 -24.71 -43.90 -5.82
N ASN A 182 -24.84 -42.84 -5.00
CA ASN A 182 -24.03 -42.66 -3.80
C ASN A 182 -24.47 -43.56 -2.63
N SER A 183 -25.78 -43.79 -2.44
CA SER A 183 -26.31 -44.63 -1.35
C SER A 183 -27.81 -44.93 -1.52
N GLU A 184 -28.33 -45.94 -0.81
CA GLU A 184 -29.78 -46.23 -0.77
C GLU A 184 -30.62 -45.04 -0.28
N LYS A 185 -30.11 -44.28 0.71
CA LYS A 185 -30.78 -43.08 1.22
C LYS A 185 -30.85 -41.98 0.15
N ALA A 186 -29.76 -41.80 -0.60
CA ALA A 186 -29.71 -40.85 -1.71
C ALA A 186 -30.65 -41.27 -2.85
N ALA A 187 -30.73 -42.56 -3.17
CA ALA A 187 -31.69 -43.10 -4.13
C ALA A 187 -33.15 -42.89 -3.68
N ALA A 188 -33.45 -43.09 -2.39
CA ALA A 188 -34.77 -42.82 -1.82
C ALA A 188 -35.16 -41.34 -1.93
N PHE A 189 -34.22 -40.44 -1.66
CA PHE A 189 -34.40 -38.99 -1.87
C PHE A 189 -34.71 -38.65 -3.33
N VAL A 190 -33.92 -39.16 -4.28
CA VAL A 190 -34.14 -38.90 -5.71
C VAL A 190 -35.49 -39.46 -6.16
N ASN A 191 -35.87 -40.66 -5.71
CA ASN A 191 -37.19 -41.24 -6.01
C ASN A 191 -38.35 -40.47 -5.37
N LYS A 192 -38.13 -39.81 -4.22
CA LYS A 192 -39.11 -38.89 -3.62
C LYS A 192 -39.33 -37.66 -4.49
N LEU A 193 -38.28 -37.11 -5.08
CA LEU A 193 -38.39 -35.98 -6.02
C LEU A 193 -39.00 -36.40 -7.36
N ARG A 194 -38.66 -37.59 -7.85
CA ARG A 194 -39.17 -38.14 -9.11
C ARG A 194 -39.37 -39.66 -9.01
N PRO A 195 -40.62 -40.13 -8.85
CA PRO A 195 -40.92 -41.56 -8.84
C PRO A 195 -40.42 -42.26 -10.11
N ASP A 196 -39.96 -43.52 -9.97
CA ASP A 196 -39.37 -44.32 -11.05
C ASP A 196 -38.20 -43.65 -11.78
N PHE A 197 -37.37 -42.89 -11.05
CA PHE A 197 -36.31 -42.07 -11.61
C PHE A 197 -35.37 -42.84 -12.56
N LEU A 198 -34.96 -44.05 -12.20
CA LEU A 198 -34.02 -44.83 -13.02
C LEU A 198 -34.59 -45.18 -14.41
N ARG A 199 -35.90 -45.46 -14.49
CA ARG A 199 -36.57 -45.72 -15.78
C ARG A 199 -36.63 -44.45 -16.61
N PHE A 200 -36.93 -43.32 -15.97
CA PHE A 200 -36.93 -42.02 -16.62
C PHE A 200 -35.54 -41.64 -17.15
N TYR A 201 -34.50 -41.79 -16.34
CA TYR A 201 -33.13 -41.46 -16.72
C TYR A 201 -32.65 -42.29 -17.92
N LYS A 202 -32.98 -43.59 -17.97
CA LYS A 202 -32.66 -44.45 -19.12
C LYS A 202 -33.25 -43.94 -20.45
N LEU A 203 -34.38 -43.24 -20.42
CA LEU A 203 -34.96 -42.64 -21.63
C LEU A 203 -34.13 -41.43 -22.11
N ILE A 204 -33.65 -40.61 -21.16
CA ILE A 204 -32.76 -39.48 -21.47
C ILE A 204 -31.43 -39.98 -22.02
N ASP A 205 -30.85 -41.00 -21.40
CA ASP A 205 -29.59 -41.60 -21.83
C ASP A 205 -29.69 -42.16 -23.26
N LYS A 206 -30.75 -42.92 -23.54
CA LYS A 206 -31.05 -43.43 -24.88
C LYS A 206 -31.26 -42.31 -25.92
N ALA A 207 -31.86 -41.20 -25.51
CA ALA A 207 -32.04 -40.03 -26.39
C ALA A 207 -30.71 -39.34 -26.72
N ARG A 208 -29.74 -39.33 -25.78
CA ARG A 208 -28.38 -38.81 -26.03
C ARG A 208 -27.58 -39.64 -27.02
N ASP A 209 -27.78 -40.96 -26.99
CA ASP A 209 -27.15 -41.90 -27.90
C ASP A 209 -27.77 -41.89 -29.32
N SER A 210 -28.88 -41.17 -29.51
CA SER A 210 -29.55 -41.02 -30.80
C SER A 210 -29.06 -39.73 -31.49
N PRO A 211 -28.34 -39.78 -32.62
CA PRO A 211 -27.73 -38.59 -33.22
C PRO A 211 -28.76 -37.64 -33.85
N ARG A 212 -28.95 -36.46 -33.27
CA ARG A 212 -29.69 -35.32 -33.87
C ARG A 212 -28.82 -34.48 -34.81
N GLY A 213 -27.50 -34.69 -34.80
CA GLY A 213 -26.52 -33.99 -35.65
C GLY A 213 -25.73 -32.90 -34.91
N VAL A 214 -24.72 -32.34 -35.60
CA VAL A 214 -23.91 -31.20 -35.14
C VAL A 214 -24.14 -30.04 -36.12
N ILE A 215 -24.41 -28.85 -35.62
CA ILE A 215 -24.51 -27.61 -36.40
C ILE A 215 -23.25 -26.79 -36.17
N THR A 216 -22.56 -26.40 -37.23
CA THR A 216 -21.44 -25.46 -37.16
C THR A 216 -21.89 -24.07 -37.59
N PHE A 217 -21.64 -23.03 -36.79
CA PHE A 217 -21.97 -21.65 -37.15
C PHE A 217 -20.73 -20.85 -37.57
N CYS A 218 -20.83 -20.09 -38.65
CA CYS A 218 -19.76 -19.24 -39.15
C CYS A 218 -20.03 -17.77 -38.76
N PRO A 219 -19.15 -17.12 -37.98
CA PRO A 219 -19.28 -15.68 -37.70
C PRO A 219 -19.22 -14.86 -39.00
N LEU A 220 -19.94 -13.73 -39.04
CA LEU A 220 -20.08 -12.87 -40.23
C LEU A 220 -18.74 -12.32 -40.79
N ASN A 221 -17.69 -12.28 -39.97
CA ASN A 221 -16.37 -11.71 -40.33
C ASN A 221 -15.25 -12.78 -40.35
N MET A 222 -15.61 -14.06 -40.51
CA MET A 222 -14.65 -15.17 -40.52
C MET A 222 -14.90 -16.03 -41.75
N SER A 223 -13.84 -16.58 -42.35
CA SER A 223 -14.01 -17.49 -43.47
C SER A 223 -14.52 -18.86 -42.97
N ILE A 224 -15.27 -19.56 -43.83
CA ILE A 224 -15.73 -20.93 -43.53
C ILE A 224 -14.51 -21.86 -43.34
N GLU A 225 -13.41 -21.60 -44.05
CA GLU A 225 -12.18 -22.39 -43.96
C GLU A 225 -11.52 -22.25 -42.58
N ASP A 226 -11.47 -21.04 -42.02
CA ASP A 226 -10.97 -20.79 -40.66
C ASP A 226 -11.88 -21.41 -39.58
N VAL A 227 -13.18 -21.51 -39.86
CA VAL A 227 -14.17 -22.11 -38.95
C VAL A 227 -14.11 -23.64 -38.95
N LEU A 228 -13.76 -24.24 -40.09
CA LEU A 228 -13.63 -25.69 -40.27
C LEU A 228 -12.19 -26.20 -40.06
N ASP A 229 -11.23 -25.32 -39.77
CA ASP A 229 -9.85 -25.70 -39.45
C ASP A 229 -9.83 -26.66 -38.24
N PRO A 230 -9.27 -27.88 -38.39
CA PRO A 230 -9.09 -28.83 -37.29
C PRO A 230 -8.36 -28.24 -36.08
N SER A 231 -7.55 -27.19 -36.28
CA SER A 231 -6.81 -26.49 -35.22
C SER A 231 -7.68 -25.55 -34.37
N ALA A 232 -8.83 -25.09 -34.88
CA ALA A 232 -9.74 -24.18 -34.18
C ALA A 232 -10.58 -24.85 -33.08
N GLY A 233 -10.57 -26.19 -33.02
CA GLY A 233 -11.32 -27.00 -32.06
C GLY A 233 -12.84 -26.91 -32.25
N SER A 234 -13.62 -27.54 -31.35
CA SER A 234 -15.11 -27.54 -31.39
C SER A 234 -15.75 -26.19 -31.05
N LYS A 235 -15.05 -25.07 -31.29
CA LYS A 235 -15.44 -23.72 -30.88
C LYS A 235 -16.71 -23.22 -31.57
N TYR A 236 -16.98 -23.72 -32.77
CA TYR A 236 -18.10 -23.30 -33.60
C TYR A 236 -19.16 -24.39 -33.76
N GLU A 237 -19.01 -25.53 -33.07
CA GLU A 237 -19.88 -26.69 -33.18
C GLU A 237 -20.93 -26.74 -32.06
N ILE A 238 -22.19 -26.97 -32.42
CA ILE A 238 -23.32 -27.19 -31.52
C ILE A 238 -23.82 -28.61 -31.73
N ASN A 239 -23.67 -29.46 -30.72
CA ASN A 239 -24.24 -30.80 -30.78
C ASN A 239 -25.72 -30.78 -30.35
N LEU A 240 -26.61 -31.10 -31.28
CA LEU A 240 -28.06 -31.03 -31.09
C LEU A 240 -28.60 -32.03 -30.06
N ASN A 241 -27.81 -33.04 -29.66
CA ASN A 241 -28.16 -33.96 -28.57
C ASN A 241 -28.04 -33.32 -27.19
N TYR A 242 -27.29 -32.23 -27.09
CA TYR A 242 -27.01 -31.54 -25.83
C TYR A 242 -27.60 -30.13 -25.79
N GLU A 243 -28.05 -29.59 -26.94
CA GLU A 243 -28.71 -28.28 -27.08
C GLU A 243 -27.88 -27.08 -26.57
N ASP A 244 -26.55 -27.25 -26.43
CA ASP A 244 -25.64 -26.27 -25.85
C ASP A 244 -24.83 -25.50 -26.90
N ILE A 245 -24.76 -24.18 -26.71
CA ILE A 245 -23.88 -23.28 -27.46
C ILE A 245 -22.45 -23.41 -26.88
N PRO A 246 -21.40 -23.64 -27.68
CA PRO A 246 -20.04 -23.82 -27.17
C PRO A 246 -19.56 -22.59 -26.37
N CYS A 247 -18.94 -22.84 -25.22
CA CYS A 247 -18.54 -21.82 -24.24
C CYS A 247 -17.63 -20.71 -24.81
N SER A 248 -16.90 -21.01 -25.88
CA SER A 248 -15.96 -20.12 -26.58
C SER A 248 -16.63 -19.20 -27.61
N SER A 249 -17.95 -19.30 -27.78
CA SER A 249 -18.74 -18.50 -28.73
C SER A 249 -19.64 -17.46 -28.08
N VAL A 250 -19.73 -17.48 -26.75
CA VAL A 250 -20.54 -16.55 -25.98
C VAL A 250 -19.71 -15.29 -25.70
N GLY A 251 -20.24 -14.12 -26.06
CA GLY A 251 -19.53 -12.85 -25.87
C GLY A 251 -19.07 -12.63 -24.42
N SER A 252 -18.10 -11.72 -24.25
CA SER A 252 -17.48 -11.39 -22.95
C SER A 252 -18.49 -11.03 -21.86
N ASP A 253 -19.69 -10.57 -22.22
CA ASP A 253 -20.73 -10.08 -21.31
C ASP A 253 -21.93 -11.02 -21.14
N SER A 254 -21.70 -12.33 -21.24
CA SER A 254 -22.75 -13.35 -21.12
C SER A 254 -22.96 -13.86 -19.68
N VAL A 255 -24.15 -14.40 -19.39
CA VAL A 255 -24.42 -15.04 -18.09
C VAL A 255 -23.44 -16.18 -17.80
N MET A 256 -23.07 -16.92 -18.84
CA MET A 256 -22.10 -18.02 -18.74
C MET A 256 -20.71 -17.51 -18.30
N SER A 257 -20.21 -16.41 -18.87
CA SER A 257 -18.91 -15.85 -18.46
C SER A 257 -18.93 -15.37 -17.02
N ARG A 258 -20.03 -14.76 -16.55
CA ARG A 258 -20.19 -14.32 -15.16
C ARG A 258 -20.29 -15.49 -14.18
N LEU A 259 -21.01 -16.56 -14.54
CA LEU A 259 -21.07 -17.78 -13.72
C LEU A 259 -19.72 -18.49 -13.65
N LEU A 260 -18.96 -18.54 -14.75
CA LEU A 260 -17.59 -19.06 -14.76
C LEU A 260 -16.66 -18.26 -13.84
N LYS A 261 -16.83 -16.94 -13.77
CA LYS A 261 -16.10 -16.11 -12.80
C LYS A 261 -16.50 -16.43 -11.36
N SER A 262 -17.78 -16.69 -11.09
CA SER A 262 -18.27 -17.00 -9.75
C SER A 262 -17.76 -18.33 -9.16
N ILE A 263 -17.11 -19.16 -9.99
CA ILE A 263 -16.39 -20.37 -9.58
C ILE A 263 -14.87 -20.22 -9.68
N ASP A 264 -14.35 -19.11 -10.23
CA ASP A 264 -12.91 -18.80 -10.21
C ASP A 264 -12.54 -18.26 -8.83
N ARG A 265 -11.76 -19.04 -8.10
CA ARG A 265 -11.35 -18.72 -6.72
C ARG A 265 -10.61 -17.39 -6.63
N ARG A 266 -9.88 -16.98 -7.68
CA ARG A 266 -9.15 -15.71 -7.69
C ARG A 266 -10.12 -14.53 -7.63
N GLU A 267 -11.21 -14.59 -8.39
CA GLU A 267 -12.26 -13.56 -8.37
C GLU A 267 -13.05 -13.60 -7.05
N PHE A 268 -13.23 -14.79 -6.47
CA PHE A 268 -13.83 -14.95 -5.14
C PHE A 268 -12.98 -14.31 -4.02
N GLU A 269 -11.65 -14.38 -4.10
CA GLU A 269 -10.73 -13.79 -3.12
C GLU A 269 -10.60 -12.27 -3.22
N GLU A 270 -11.25 -11.65 -4.20
CA GLU A 270 -11.24 -10.22 -4.37
C GLU A 270 -11.87 -9.49 -3.18
N THR A 271 -11.12 -8.53 -2.62
CA THR A 271 -11.65 -7.53 -1.70
C THR A 271 -12.10 -6.31 -2.50
N PRO A 272 -13.39 -5.94 -2.49
CA PRO A 272 -13.88 -4.80 -3.26
C PRO A 272 -13.26 -3.49 -2.74
N ILE A 273 -12.79 -2.65 -3.65
CA ILE A 273 -12.31 -1.30 -3.34
C ILE A 273 -13.49 -0.33 -3.44
N LEU A 274 -14.12 -0.01 -2.30
CA LEU A 274 -15.16 1.01 -2.24
C LEU A 274 -14.54 2.39 -2.04
N LEU A 275 -14.53 3.19 -3.10
CA LEU A 275 -14.09 4.57 -3.04
C LEU A 275 -15.21 5.48 -2.54
N ARG A 276 -14.85 6.40 -1.64
CA ARG A 276 -15.66 7.59 -1.31
C ARG A 276 -15.77 8.53 -2.51
N ASP A 277 -16.74 9.44 -2.51
CA ASP A 277 -16.96 10.28 -3.69
C ASP A 277 -15.78 11.23 -3.95
N TYR A 278 -15.17 11.78 -2.90
CA TYR A 278 -13.92 12.53 -3.03
C TYR A 278 -12.76 11.68 -3.56
N GLN A 279 -12.73 10.38 -3.26
CA GLN A 279 -11.68 9.49 -3.76
C GLN A 279 -11.91 9.14 -5.24
N LYS A 280 -13.17 8.97 -5.66
CA LYS A 280 -13.53 8.84 -7.09
C LYS A 280 -13.10 10.07 -7.88
N GLU A 281 -13.35 11.26 -7.34
CA GLU A 281 -12.89 12.53 -7.91
C GLU A 281 -11.37 12.57 -8.07
N LEU A 282 -10.62 12.14 -7.05
CA LEU A 282 -9.15 12.10 -7.12
C LEU A 282 -8.63 11.19 -8.24
N CYS A 283 -9.34 10.10 -8.55
CA CYS A 283 -8.96 9.13 -9.58
C CYS A 283 -9.20 9.61 -11.03
N GLU A 284 -10.13 10.55 -11.26
CA GLU A 284 -10.70 10.84 -12.60
C GLU A 284 -9.65 10.98 -13.71
N SER A 285 -8.62 11.81 -13.52
CA SER A 285 -7.58 12.02 -14.55
C SER A 285 -6.64 10.82 -14.72
N SER A 286 -6.29 10.14 -13.63
CA SER A 286 -5.36 8.99 -13.69
C SER A 286 -5.99 7.78 -14.37
N LEU A 287 -7.31 7.59 -14.22
CA LEU A 287 -8.04 6.51 -14.92
C LEU A 287 -8.06 6.68 -16.44
N LEU A 288 -7.86 7.91 -16.94
CA LEU A 288 -7.71 8.22 -18.37
C LEU A 288 -6.27 8.00 -18.89
N GLY A 289 -5.36 7.49 -18.07
CA GLY A 289 -3.95 7.31 -18.44
C GLY A 289 -3.10 8.58 -18.35
N ILE A 290 -3.63 9.67 -17.78
CA ILE A 290 -2.92 10.95 -17.68
C ILE A 290 -1.96 10.91 -16.49
N ASN A 291 -0.72 11.37 -16.69
CA ASN A 291 0.25 11.51 -15.61
C ASN A 291 -0.23 12.58 -14.62
N THR A 292 -0.43 12.18 -13.36
CA THR A 292 -1.18 12.98 -12.38
C THR A 292 -0.47 13.00 -11.04
N ILE A 293 -0.48 14.15 -10.36
CA ILE A 293 -0.17 14.27 -8.93
C ILE A 293 -1.51 14.30 -8.18
N ILE A 294 -1.75 13.34 -7.30
CA ILE A 294 -2.88 13.34 -6.37
C ILE A 294 -2.43 14.01 -5.07
N ALA A 295 -3.00 15.19 -4.79
CA ALA A 295 -2.74 15.96 -3.59
C ALA A 295 -3.97 15.95 -2.67
N ALA A 296 -3.86 15.24 -1.55
CA ALA A 296 -4.94 15.13 -0.56
C ALA A 296 -4.37 14.92 0.87
N PRO A 297 -5.01 15.45 1.92
CA PRO A 297 -4.54 15.38 3.30
C PRO A 297 -4.10 13.99 3.77
N THR A 298 -3.23 13.94 4.77
CA THR A 298 -2.86 12.68 5.44
C THR A 298 -4.11 12.03 6.03
N GLY A 299 -4.22 10.70 5.93
CA GLY A 299 -5.41 9.97 6.37
C GLY A 299 -6.57 9.90 5.35
N SER A 300 -6.51 10.63 4.22
CA SER A 300 -7.56 10.61 3.17
C SER A 300 -7.64 9.30 2.34
N GLY A 301 -6.82 8.30 2.66
CA GLY A 301 -6.81 7.01 1.94
C GLY A 301 -6.15 7.05 0.56
N LYS A 302 -5.09 7.85 0.38
CA LYS A 302 -4.30 7.92 -0.88
C LYS A 302 -3.82 6.55 -1.39
N THR A 303 -3.43 5.64 -0.50
CA THR A 303 -3.04 4.27 -0.90
C THR A 303 -4.21 3.48 -1.50
N VAL A 304 -5.43 3.64 -0.97
CA VAL A 304 -6.64 2.98 -1.50
C VAL A 304 -6.98 3.54 -2.89
N VAL A 305 -6.85 4.86 -3.07
CA VAL A 305 -6.94 5.53 -4.38
C VAL A 305 -5.92 4.95 -5.37
N ALA A 306 -4.66 4.78 -4.94
CA ALA A 306 -3.63 4.18 -5.77
C ALA A 306 -3.94 2.71 -6.12
N ALA A 307 -4.40 1.90 -5.17
CA ALA A 307 -4.80 0.51 -5.41
C ALA A 307 -5.91 0.42 -6.47
N TYR A 308 -6.90 1.32 -6.42
CA TYR A 308 -7.97 1.38 -7.43
C TYR A 308 -7.44 1.73 -8.82
N ILE A 309 -6.56 2.73 -8.93
CA ILE A 309 -5.95 3.14 -10.21
C ILE A 309 -5.09 1.99 -10.77
N ILE A 310 -4.29 1.34 -9.91
CA ILE A 310 -3.47 0.18 -10.28
C ILE A 310 -4.35 -0.95 -10.82
N LYS A 311 -5.44 -1.28 -10.13
CA LYS A 311 -6.39 -2.31 -10.57
C LYS A 311 -6.93 -2.00 -11.98
N ASN A 312 -7.50 -0.82 -12.17
CA ASN A 312 -8.05 -0.40 -13.46
C ASN A 312 -6.97 -0.41 -14.57
N HIS A 313 -5.75 0.01 -14.25
CA HIS A 313 -4.63 0.00 -15.19
C HIS A 313 -4.24 -1.41 -15.64
N LEU A 314 -4.11 -2.35 -14.70
CA LEU A 314 -3.79 -3.75 -14.98
C LEU A 314 -4.90 -4.41 -15.82
N GLU A 315 -6.16 -4.27 -15.41
CA GLU A 315 -7.33 -4.86 -16.10
C GLU A 315 -7.51 -4.33 -17.52
N ASN A 316 -7.25 -3.04 -17.75
CA ASN A 316 -7.37 -2.46 -19.09
C ASN A 316 -6.25 -2.94 -20.02
N LEU A 317 -5.04 -3.15 -19.51
CA LEU A 317 -3.90 -3.62 -20.29
C LEU A 317 -3.90 -5.13 -20.53
N GLU A 318 -4.56 -5.93 -19.70
CA GLU A 318 -4.78 -7.36 -19.99
C GLU A 318 -5.57 -7.59 -21.30
N ARG A 319 -6.32 -6.58 -21.75
CA ARG A 319 -7.03 -6.61 -23.04
C ARG A 319 -6.13 -6.21 -24.23
N SER A 320 -4.86 -5.93 -23.98
CA SER A 320 -3.86 -5.51 -24.96
C SER A 320 -2.70 -6.51 -25.04
N ASP A 321 -1.92 -6.49 -26.12
CA ASP A 321 -0.74 -7.35 -26.28
C ASP A 321 0.43 -6.98 -25.33
N ARG A 322 0.30 -5.93 -24.52
CA ARG A 322 1.35 -5.49 -23.60
C ARG A 322 1.13 -6.07 -22.21
N LYS A 323 2.08 -6.89 -21.73
CA LYS A 323 2.07 -7.39 -20.35
C LYS A 323 2.13 -6.20 -19.37
N PRO A 324 1.12 -6.01 -18.51
CA PRO A 324 1.13 -4.91 -17.55
C PRO A 324 2.11 -5.17 -16.41
N LYS A 325 2.75 -4.11 -15.90
CA LYS A 325 3.64 -4.18 -14.74
C LYS A 325 3.69 -2.86 -14.01
N VAL A 326 3.56 -2.90 -12.68
CA VAL A 326 3.47 -1.71 -11.84
C VAL A 326 4.67 -1.63 -10.90
N LEU A 327 5.22 -0.42 -10.77
CA LEU A 327 6.20 -0.09 -9.73
C LEU A 327 5.59 0.90 -8.76
N PHE A 328 5.53 0.55 -7.49
CA PHE A 328 5.16 1.45 -6.39
C PHE A 328 6.41 1.79 -5.59
N MET A 329 6.81 3.06 -5.59
CA MET A 329 7.97 3.52 -4.83
C MET A 329 7.57 4.28 -3.57
N THR A 330 8.25 4.00 -2.46
CA THR A 330 8.03 4.65 -1.16
C THR A 330 9.35 5.11 -0.54
N PRO A 331 9.37 6.20 0.27
CA PRO A 331 10.62 6.78 0.77
C PRO A 331 11.39 5.89 1.76
N THR A 332 10.72 5.02 2.53
CA THR A 332 11.37 4.22 3.59
C THR A 332 10.95 2.76 3.55
N THR A 333 11.79 1.89 4.11
CA THR A 333 11.54 0.44 4.20
C THR A 333 10.40 0.09 5.15
N VAL A 334 10.17 0.89 6.20
CA VAL A 334 9.04 0.66 7.14
C VAL A 334 7.69 0.87 6.45
N ILE A 335 7.58 1.91 5.62
CA ILE A 335 6.36 2.20 4.86
C ILE A 335 6.18 1.16 3.73
N LEU A 336 7.27 0.62 3.19
CA LEU A 336 7.25 -0.36 2.10
C LEU A 336 6.37 -1.57 2.41
N ASP A 337 6.59 -2.22 3.56
CA ASP A 337 5.83 -3.41 3.94
C ASP A 337 4.36 -3.09 4.15
N GLN A 338 4.05 -1.92 4.72
CA GLN A 338 2.68 -1.46 4.91
C GLN A 338 1.97 -1.24 3.57
N GLN A 339 2.62 -0.58 2.61
CA GLN A 339 2.04 -0.36 1.28
C GLN A 339 1.89 -1.69 0.53
N ALA A 340 2.88 -2.58 0.60
CA ALA A 340 2.82 -3.90 -0.01
C ALA A 340 1.68 -4.75 0.57
N ALA A 341 1.49 -4.75 1.89
CA ALA A 341 0.38 -5.44 2.54
C ALA A 341 -0.97 -4.86 2.11
N CYS A 342 -1.10 -3.52 2.03
CA CYS A 342 -2.30 -2.85 1.56
C CYS A 342 -2.62 -3.21 0.10
N LEU A 343 -1.64 -3.14 -0.80
CA LEU A 343 -1.82 -3.54 -2.20
C LEU A 343 -2.14 -5.03 -2.32
N LYS A 344 -1.50 -5.90 -1.55
CA LYS A 344 -1.78 -7.34 -1.54
C LYS A 344 -3.19 -7.65 -1.06
N LYS A 345 -3.72 -6.91 -0.08
CA LYS A 345 -5.12 -7.05 0.37
C LYS A 345 -6.12 -6.84 -0.77
N PHE A 346 -5.91 -5.82 -1.61
CA PHE A 346 -6.85 -5.50 -2.68
C PHE A 346 -6.56 -6.23 -4.00
N LEU A 347 -5.29 -6.47 -4.32
CA LEU A 347 -4.84 -6.91 -5.65
C LEU A 347 -4.25 -8.33 -5.65
N GLY A 348 -3.91 -8.87 -4.48
CA GLY A 348 -3.21 -10.15 -4.34
C GLY A 348 -4.01 -11.38 -4.79
N HIS A 349 -5.33 -11.23 -4.94
CA HIS A 349 -6.21 -12.27 -5.45
C HIS A 349 -5.93 -12.60 -6.93
N ARG A 350 -5.41 -11.64 -7.71
CA ARG A 350 -5.15 -11.76 -9.14
C ARG A 350 -3.68 -11.50 -9.52
N TYR A 351 -3.02 -10.60 -8.79
CA TYR A 351 -1.70 -10.09 -9.13
C TYR A 351 -0.67 -10.42 -8.07
N GLN A 352 0.54 -10.78 -8.51
CA GLN A 352 1.63 -11.05 -7.61
C GLN A 352 2.29 -9.74 -7.14
N VAL A 353 2.02 -9.38 -5.88
CA VAL A 353 2.64 -8.23 -5.20
C VAL A 353 3.92 -8.67 -4.51
N PHE A 354 5.02 -7.97 -4.78
CA PHE A 354 6.33 -8.25 -4.18
C PHE A 354 6.96 -7.00 -3.57
N ALA A 355 7.33 -7.11 -2.30
CA ALA A 355 8.11 -6.12 -1.57
C ALA A 355 9.61 -6.39 -1.78
N ALA A 356 10.29 -5.49 -2.49
CA ALA A 356 11.71 -5.64 -2.82
C ALA A 356 12.59 -4.93 -1.79
N HIS A 357 13.46 -5.68 -1.13
CA HIS A 357 14.40 -5.19 -0.13
C HIS A 357 15.85 -5.27 -0.63
N ALA A 358 16.70 -4.38 -0.14
CA ALA A 358 18.12 -4.40 -0.50
C ALA A 358 18.86 -5.64 0.07
N SER A 359 18.30 -6.29 1.08
CA SER A 359 18.83 -7.50 1.72
C SER A 359 18.45 -8.80 1.00
N ASP A 360 17.65 -8.74 -0.06
CA ASP A 360 17.20 -9.93 -0.76
C ASP A 360 18.37 -10.63 -1.47
N SER A 361 18.63 -11.89 -1.11
CA SER A 361 19.77 -12.69 -1.60
C SER A 361 19.58 -13.26 -3.01
N THR A 362 18.47 -12.92 -3.68
CA THR A 362 18.06 -13.45 -4.99
C THR A 362 18.28 -12.43 -6.11
N PRO A 363 18.34 -12.85 -7.39
CA PRO A 363 18.47 -11.92 -8.50
C PRO A 363 17.19 -11.08 -8.63
N LEU A 364 17.15 -9.94 -7.95
CA LEU A 364 15.99 -9.03 -7.88
C LEU A 364 15.41 -8.68 -9.26
N ARG A 365 16.25 -8.58 -10.30
CA ARG A 365 15.81 -8.32 -11.68
C ARG A 365 14.91 -9.42 -12.24
N GLU A 366 15.22 -10.68 -11.99
CA GLU A 366 14.41 -11.82 -12.45
C GLU A 366 13.06 -11.84 -11.74
N ILE A 367 13.07 -11.60 -10.42
CA ILE A 367 11.85 -11.48 -9.62
C ILE A 367 11.00 -10.32 -10.15
N VAL A 368 11.59 -9.15 -10.40
CA VAL A 368 10.88 -7.99 -10.95
C VAL A 368 10.20 -8.33 -12.28
N MET A 369 10.80 -9.18 -13.11
CA MET A 369 10.22 -9.60 -14.39
C MET A 369 9.06 -10.60 -14.22
N GLU A 370 9.17 -11.50 -13.25
CA GLU A 370 8.14 -12.49 -12.92
C GLU A 370 6.88 -11.85 -12.32
N LYS A 371 7.05 -10.93 -11.36
CA LYS A 371 5.94 -10.36 -10.56
C LYS A 371 5.20 -9.22 -11.27
N ASP A 372 3.95 -8.99 -10.91
CA ASP A 372 3.09 -7.99 -11.57
C ASP A 372 3.23 -6.60 -10.95
N ILE A 373 3.36 -6.55 -9.62
CA ILE A 373 3.42 -5.31 -8.84
C ILE A 373 4.64 -5.36 -7.92
N ILE A 374 5.56 -4.42 -8.12
CA ILE A 374 6.79 -4.28 -7.33
C ILE A 374 6.64 -3.10 -6.39
N VAL A 375 6.85 -3.31 -5.09
CA VAL A 375 6.92 -2.25 -4.09
C VAL A 375 8.36 -2.13 -3.63
N SER A 376 8.98 -0.96 -3.80
CA SER A 376 10.43 -0.79 -3.57
C SER A 376 10.76 0.60 -3.05
N THR A 377 11.94 0.74 -2.43
CA THR A 377 12.54 2.07 -2.25
C THR A 377 13.11 2.58 -3.58
N PRO A 378 13.10 3.90 -3.83
CA PRO A 378 13.55 4.45 -5.10
C PRO A 378 15.04 4.26 -5.34
N GLN A 379 15.87 4.24 -4.30
CA GLN A 379 17.32 4.00 -4.45
C GLN A 379 17.60 2.58 -4.97
N LEU A 380 16.86 1.57 -4.49
CA LEU A 380 17.00 0.20 -4.97
C LEU A 380 16.63 0.11 -6.46
N VAL A 381 15.56 0.77 -6.88
CA VAL A 381 15.16 0.84 -8.31
C VAL A 381 16.25 1.50 -9.16
N VAL A 382 16.78 2.64 -8.72
CA VAL A 382 17.87 3.33 -9.42
C VAL A 382 19.11 2.44 -9.56
N ASN A 383 19.48 1.70 -8.50
CA ASN A 383 20.58 0.74 -8.55
C ASN A 383 20.29 -0.38 -9.56
N MET A 384 19.07 -0.91 -9.55
CA MET A 384 18.64 -1.94 -10.50
C MET A 384 18.64 -1.46 -11.95
N LEU A 385 18.42 -0.17 -12.22
CA LEU A 385 18.44 0.40 -13.57
C LEU A 385 19.85 0.82 -14.03
N ASN A 386 20.72 1.26 -13.11
CA ASN A 386 22.04 1.80 -13.44
C ASN A 386 23.14 0.75 -13.58
N TYR A 387 22.89 -0.51 -13.21
CA TYR A 387 23.94 -1.55 -13.28
C TYR A 387 24.37 -1.78 -14.74
N THR A 388 25.58 -1.33 -15.04
CA THR A 388 26.34 -1.57 -16.26
C THR A 388 27.07 -2.91 -16.18
N GLU A 389 27.29 -3.56 -17.33
CA GLU A 389 28.05 -4.81 -17.52
C GLU A 389 29.56 -4.64 -17.21
N SER A 390 29.90 -4.00 -16.10
CA SER A 390 31.28 -3.77 -15.68
C SER A 390 31.57 -4.60 -14.42
N GLU A 391 31.55 -5.92 -14.58
CA GLU A 391 32.26 -6.91 -13.75
C GLU A 391 32.08 -8.30 -14.40
N ASP A 392 33.20 -8.88 -14.85
CA ASP A 392 33.34 -10.16 -15.56
C ASP A 392 32.55 -11.32 -14.93
N THR A 393 31.31 -11.53 -15.36
CA THR A 393 30.63 -12.82 -15.21
C THR A 393 29.77 -13.11 -16.44
N ASP A 394 30.07 -14.23 -17.10
CA ASP A 394 29.42 -14.83 -18.29
C ASP A 394 27.93 -15.19 -18.12
N LEU A 395 27.18 -14.48 -17.26
CA LEU A 395 25.76 -14.70 -17.07
C LEU A 395 24.98 -13.66 -17.88
N VAL A 396 24.26 -14.13 -18.88
CA VAL A 396 23.22 -13.39 -19.61
C VAL A 396 22.16 -12.95 -18.59
N ARG A 397 22.33 -11.78 -17.98
CA ARG A 397 21.38 -11.24 -16.99
C ARG A 397 20.22 -10.55 -17.69
N THR A 398 19.03 -10.67 -17.12
CA THR A 398 17.80 -10.11 -17.69
C THR A 398 17.90 -8.58 -17.84
N PRO A 399 17.67 -8.01 -19.05
CA PRO A 399 17.67 -6.57 -19.24
C PRO A 399 16.44 -5.96 -18.55
N LEU A 400 16.67 -5.07 -17.59
CA LEU A 400 15.63 -4.29 -16.92
C LEU A 400 15.78 -2.82 -17.31
N ASP A 401 14.73 -2.23 -17.87
CA ASP A 401 14.66 -0.82 -18.21
C ASP A 401 13.35 -0.19 -17.71
N VAL A 402 13.25 1.14 -17.73
CA VAL A 402 12.04 1.82 -17.24
C VAL A 402 10.79 1.52 -18.09
N THR A 403 10.95 1.07 -19.35
CA THR A 403 9.83 0.72 -20.24
C THR A 403 9.21 -0.64 -19.92
N THR A 404 9.89 -1.42 -19.08
CA THR A 404 9.38 -2.66 -18.47
C THR A 404 8.14 -2.36 -17.62
N PHE A 405 8.09 -1.19 -16.97
CA PHE A 405 6.92 -0.76 -16.20
C PHE A 405 5.91 -0.05 -17.10
N THR A 406 4.63 -0.28 -16.84
CA THR A 406 3.51 0.35 -17.53
C THR A 406 2.85 1.45 -16.69
N LEU A 407 2.98 1.37 -15.35
CA LEU A 407 2.59 2.41 -14.39
C LEU A 407 3.64 2.49 -13.27
N VAL A 408 3.99 3.70 -12.87
CA VAL A 408 4.86 4.00 -11.73
C VAL A 408 4.12 4.91 -10.76
N VAL A 409 3.95 4.44 -9.53
CA VAL A 409 3.40 5.21 -8.42
C VAL A 409 4.55 5.70 -7.55
N ILE A 410 4.57 7.00 -7.25
CA ILE A 410 5.58 7.66 -6.43
C ILE A 410 4.90 8.18 -5.18
N ASP A 411 5.07 7.46 -4.07
CA ASP A 411 4.57 7.85 -2.76
C ASP A 411 5.44 8.95 -2.16
N GLU A 412 4.80 9.91 -1.49
CA GLU A 412 5.41 11.16 -1.03
C GLU A 412 6.20 11.88 -2.15
N CYS A 413 5.54 12.08 -3.29
CA CYS A 413 6.15 12.55 -4.53
C CYS A 413 6.75 13.96 -4.42
N HIS A 414 6.40 14.75 -3.41
CA HIS A 414 7.02 16.04 -3.11
C HIS A 414 8.54 15.91 -2.84
N ASN A 415 9.03 14.70 -2.52
CA ASN A 415 10.45 14.40 -2.38
C ASN A 415 11.21 14.29 -3.72
N ALA A 416 10.52 14.40 -4.87
CA ALA A 416 11.14 14.45 -6.20
C ALA A 416 11.78 15.82 -6.49
N VAL A 417 12.74 16.21 -5.64
CA VAL A 417 13.49 17.46 -5.72
C VAL A 417 15.00 17.20 -5.74
N LYS A 418 15.75 18.14 -6.32
CA LYS A 418 17.23 18.12 -6.37
C LYS A 418 17.76 16.81 -6.98
N ASN A 419 18.68 16.11 -6.30
CA ASN A 419 19.23 14.83 -6.73
C ASN A 419 18.67 13.67 -5.91
N SER A 420 17.40 13.76 -5.47
CA SER A 420 16.76 12.63 -4.81
C SER A 420 16.67 11.41 -5.74
N PRO A 421 16.60 10.18 -5.21
CA PRO A 421 16.47 8.98 -6.03
C PRO A 421 15.25 9.00 -6.95
N TYR A 422 14.13 9.61 -6.53
CA TYR A 422 12.97 9.87 -7.39
C TYR A 422 13.33 10.73 -8.61
N THR A 423 14.07 11.81 -8.40
CA THR A 423 14.50 12.69 -9.50
C THR A 423 15.47 11.97 -10.44
N VAL A 424 16.33 11.10 -9.92
CA VAL A 424 17.25 10.29 -10.73
C VAL A 424 16.46 9.31 -11.61
N PHE A 425 15.48 8.59 -11.06
CA PHE A 425 14.58 7.72 -11.83
C PHE A 425 13.87 8.51 -12.94
N MET A 426 13.24 9.64 -12.61
CA MET A 426 12.55 10.47 -13.60
C MET A 426 13.49 11.01 -14.67
N ARG A 427 14.74 11.33 -14.34
CA ARG A 427 15.76 11.75 -15.30
C ARG A 427 16.06 10.65 -16.33
N ILE A 428 16.03 9.38 -15.93
CA ILE A 428 16.18 8.24 -16.87
C ILE A 428 14.98 8.21 -17.83
N CYS A 429 13.75 8.34 -17.32
CA CYS A 429 12.53 8.42 -18.14
C CYS A 429 12.59 9.58 -19.14
N HIS A 430 12.93 10.78 -18.67
CA HIS A 430 13.07 11.98 -19.51
C HIS A 430 14.13 11.80 -20.59
N ARG A 431 15.32 11.27 -20.26
CA ARG A 431 16.37 10.99 -21.24
C ARG A 431 15.89 10.07 -22.35
N LEU A 432 15.19 8.99 -22.01
CA LEU A 432 14.62 8.08 -23.01
C LEU A 432 13.57 8.78 -23.88
N ASN A 433 12.71 9.59 -23.28
CA ASN A 433 11.71 10.36 -24.01
C ASN A 433 12.35 11.33 -25.03
N PHE A 434 13.28 12.18 -24.58
CA PHE A 434 13.93 13.20 -25.41
C PHE A 434 14.87 12.65 -26.46
N SER A 435 15.52 11.51 -26.17
CA SER A 435 16.44 10.85 -27.10
C SER A 435 15.73 10.01 -28.19
N HIS A 436 14.41 9.80 -28.04
CA HIS A 436 13.61 8.91 -28.89
C HIS A 436 14.17 7.48 -29.01
N ARG A 437 14.87 7.01 -27.97
CA ARG A 437 15.47 5.67 -27.89
C ARG A 437 14.53 4.62 -27.26
N ILE A 438 13.22 4.86 -27.31
CA ILE A 438 12.23 3.90 -26.86
C ILE A 438 12.17 2.76 -27.89
N LYS A 439 12.29 1.52 -27.43
CA LYS A 439 12.25 0.34 -28.31
C LYS A 439 10.89 0.28 -29.04
N PRO A 440 10.84 -0.16 -30.31
CA PRO A 440 9.58 -0.37 -31.02
C PRO A 440 8.64 -1.28 -30.21
N GLY A 441 7.36 -0.90 -30.10
CA GLY A 441 6.37 -1.61 -29.30
C GLY A 441 6.44 -1.36 -27.78
N SER A 442 7.40 -0.57 -27.30
CA SER A 442 7.51 -0.16 -25.90
C SER A 442 7.02 1.29 -25.70
N SER A 443 6.63 1.63 -24.48
CA SER A 443 6.32 3.02 -24.11
C SER A 443 6.72 3.28 -22.66
N LEU A 444 6.88 4.56 -22.33
CA LEU A 444 7.14 4.97 -20.96
C LEU A 444 5.96 4.65 -20.04
N PRO A 445 6.20 4.40 -18.76
CA PRO A 445 5.13 4.19 -17.80
C PRO A 445 4.30 5.45 -17.61
N GLN A 446 3.01 5.28 -17.33
CA GLN A 446 2.21 6.33 -16.71
C GLN A 446 2.81 6.66 -15.33
N ILE A 447 2.81 7.94 -14.96
CA ILE A 447 3.33 8.41 -13.66
C ILE A 447 2.18 8.90 -12.78
N LEU A 448 2.09 8.34 -11.58
CA LEU A 448 1.16 8.74 -10.53
C LEU A 448 1.94 9.21 -9.30
N GLY A 449 1.90 10.51 -8.99
CA GLY A 449 2.46 11.05 -7.75
C GLY A 449 1.41 11.10 -6.64
N LEU A 450 1.75 10.69 -5.43
CA LEU A 450 0.89 10.83 -4.24
C LEU A 450 1.55 11.78 -3.24
N THR A 451 0.83 12.76 -2.72
CA THR A 451 1.34 13.61 -1.64
C THR A 451 0.23 14.22 -0.79
N ALA A 452 0.53 14.56 0.46
CA ALA A 452 -0.33 15.44 1.26
C ALA A 452 -0.23 16.91 0.84
N SER A 453 0.97 17.34 0.46
CA SER A 453 1.26 18.70 0.03
C SER A 453 2.36 18.69 -1.03
N CYS A 454 2.25 19.53 -2.06
CA CYS A 454 3.33 19.72 -3.03
C CYS A 454 4.51 20.50 -2.43
N GLY A 455 4.29 21.20 -1.32
CA GLY A 455 5.26 22.14 -0.75
C GLY A 455 5.42 23.41 -1.60
N VAL A 456 6.25 24.33 -1.10
CA VAL A 456 6.58 25.60 -1.79
C VAL A 456 8.10 25.82 -1.93
N GLY A 457 8.93 24.86 -1.51
CA GLY A 457 10.38 24.93 -1.68
C GLY A 457 11.08 26.10 -0.99
N GLY A 458 10.54 26.59 0.13
CA GLY A 458 11.07 27.76 0.84
C GLY A 458 10.74 29.10 0.17
N ALA A 459 9.79 29.12 -0.77
CA ALA A 459 9.32 30.36 -1.39
C ALA A 459 8.70 31.31 -0.36
N SER A 460 9.11 32.57 -0.44
CA SER A 460 8.53 33.70 0.31
C SER A 460 7.52 34.50 -0.51
N THR A 461 7.36 34.18 -1.80
CA THR A 461 6.39 34.81 -2.70
C THR A 461 5.50 33.77 -3.38
N GLU A 462 4.27 34.15 -3.71
CA GLU A 462 3.33 33.28 -4.43
C GLU A 462 3.90 32.81 -5.79
N LYS A 463 4.58 33.71 -6.51
CA LYS A 463 5.21 33.39 -7.80
C LYS A 463 6.26 32.29 -7.66
N ASP A 464 7.08 32.35 -6.61
CA ASP A 464 8.10 31.34 -6.37
C ASP A 464 7.49 30.01 -5.91
N ALA A 465 6.38 30.06 -5.15
CA ALA A 465 5.61 28.89 -4.78
C ALA A 465 5.00 28.19 -6.01
N ILE A 466 4.37 28.96 -6.91
CA ILE A 466 3.87 28.45 -8.19
C ILE A 466 5.01 27.83 -9.00
N ASN A 467 6.15 28.52 -9.12
CA ASN A 467 7.33 28.00 -9.83
C ASN A 467 7.83 26.68 -9.21
N HIS A 468 7.78 26.53 -7.89
CA HIS A 468 8.15 25.29 -7.22
C HIS A 468 7.21 24.14 -7.60
N VAL A 469 5.89 24.36 -7.53
CA VAL A 469 4.88 23.36 -7.88
C VAL A 469 4.96 22.98 -9.37
N VAL A 470 5.16 23.95 -10.26
CA VAL A 470 5.35 23.71 -11.70
C VAL A 470 6.62 22.91 -11.96
N LYS A 471 7.73 23.22 -11.28
CA LYS A 471 8.97 22.42 -11.37
C LYS A 471 8.74 20.98 -10.93
N LEU A 472 8.00 20.75 -9.84
CA LEU A 472 7.65 19.40 -9.39
C LEU A 472 6.84 18.65 -10.46
N CYS A 473 5.83 19.29 -11.06
CA CYS A 473 5.05 18.71 -12.15
C CYS A 473 5.93 18.36 -13.36
N ALA A 474 6.86 19.24 -13.73
CA ALA A 474 7.80 19.01 -14.82
C ALA A 474 8.76 17.84 -14.52
N VAL A 475 9.28 17.74 -13.29
CA VAL A 475 10.14 16.62 -12.86
C VAL A 475 9.39 15.29 -12.99
N LEU A 476 8.15 15.23 -12.50
CA LEU A 476 7.32 14.02 -12.54
C LEU A 476 6.65 13.76 -13.89
N ASN A 477 6.79 14.68 -14.87
CA ASN A 477 6.07 14.66 -16.13
C ASN A 477 4.54 14.58 -15.94
N CYS A 478 4.02 15.23 -14.90
CA CYS A 478 2.59 15.25 -14.57
C CYS A 478 1.92 16.48 -15.19
N GLN A 479 0.77 16.25 -15.83
CA GLN A 479 -0.01 17.26 -16.53
C GLN A 479 -1.14 17.83 -15.65
N VAL A 480 -1.56 17.05 -14.64
CA VAL A 480 -2.68 17.38 -13.77
C VAL A 480 -2.27 17.25 -12.30
N ILE A 481 -2.69 18.21 -11.48
CA ILE A 481 -2.72 18.08 -10.02
C ILE A 481 -4.17 17.83 -9.61
N SER A 482 -4.49 16.60 -9.26
CA SER A 482 -5.81 16.18 -8.80
C SER A 482 -5.98 16.52 -7.32
N THR A 483 -7.03 17.28 -7.01
CA THR A 483 -7.39 17.77 -5.68
C THR A 483 -8.90 17.65 -5.51
N VAL A 484 -9.38 17.47 -4.28
CA VAL A 484 -10.82 17.42 -4.00
C VAL A 484 -11.43 18.81 -4.12
N ARG A 485 -12.39 18.99 -5.03
CA ARG A 485 -13.12 20.23 -5.28
C ARG A 485 -14.62 20.02 -5.20
N LYS A 486 -15.16 19.00 -5.87
CA LYS A 486 -16.59 18.68 -5.92
C LYS A 486 -17.08 18.15 -4.58
N ASN A 487 -16.27 17.33 -3.91
CA ASN A 487 -16.64 16.64 -2.66
C ASN A 487 -15.92 17.19 -1.42
N ALA A 488 -15.67 18.51 -1.39
CA ALA A 488 -14.90 19.16 -0.32
C ALA A 488 -15.53 19.02 1.08
N ASP A 489 -16.87 18.97 1.17
CA ASP A 489 -17.55 18.81 2.45
C ASP A 489 -17.49 17.37 2.98
N GLU A 490 -17.39 16.38 2.09
CA GLU A 490 -17.20 14.98 2.47
C GLU A 490 -15.82 14.78 3.11
N ILE A 491 -14.75 15.25 2.47
CA ILE A 491 -13.38 15.04 2.97
C ILE A 491 -13.13 15.72 4.32
N LYS A 492 -13.75 16.88 4.59
CA LYS A 492 -13.65 17.58 5.89
C LYS A 492 -14.15 16.75 7.07
N ARG A 493 -15.10 15.82 6.84
CA ARG A 493 -15.60 14.92 7.90
C ARG A 493 -14.55 13.88 8.33
N TYR A 494 -13.63 13.56 7.44
CA TYR A 494 -12.57 12.56 7.68
C TYR A 494 -11.23 13.18 8.05
N SER A 495 -11.02 14.47 7.73
CA SER A 495 -9.80 15.20 8.05
C SER A 495 -10.21 16.59 8.60
N PRO A 496 -10.55 16.67 9.89
CA PRO A 496 -10.95 17.93 10.50
C PRO A 496 -9.76 18.88 10.58
N PHE A 497 -10.03 20.17 10.39
CA PHE A 497 -9.05 21.23 10.60
C PHE A 497 -8.78 21.35 12.11
N VAL A 498 -7.51 21.23 12.50
CA VAL A 498 -7.06 21.54 13.86
C VAL A 498 -6.57 22.99 13.84
N SER A 499 -7.12 23.83 14.70
CA SER A 499 -6.66 25.22 14.85
C SER A 499 -5.39 25.25 15.69
N ASP A 500 -4.35 25.90 15.18
CA ASP A 500 -3.14 26.17 15.94
C ASP A 500 -3.38 27.41 16.83
N ASP A 501 -3.16 27.26 18.14
CA ASP A 501 -3.14 28.37 19.10
C ASP A 501 -1.70 28.82 19.32
N ILE A 502 -1.42 30.09 19.04
CA ILE A 502 -0.08 30.68 19.19
C ILE A 502 -0.07 31.57 20.43
N VAL A 503 0.70 31.17 21.45
CA VAL A 503 0.90 31.93 22.69
C VAL A 503 2.30 32.53 22.69
N PHE A 504 2.40 33.86 22.71
CA PHE A 504 3.67 34.57 22.77
C PHE A 504 4.09 34.80 24.23
N CYS A 505 5.09 34.04 24.69
CA CYS A 505 5.67 34.19 26.02
C CYS A 505 6.75 35.28 26.03
N LYS A 506 6.66 36.25 26.95
CA LYS A 506 7.73 37.24 27.18
C LYS A 506 8.60 36.77 28.34
N GLU A 507 9.92 36.69 28.12
CA GLU A 507 10.85 36.46 29.22
C GLU A 507 10.98 37.74 30.05
N GLU A 508 10.77 37.64 31.37
CA GLU A 508 10.97 38.78 32.26
C GLU A 508 12.48 39.02 32.49
N ASN A 509 12.93 40.26 32.27
CA ASN A 509 14.35 40.64 32.40
C ASN A 509 14.81 40.83 33.86
N ASN A 510 13.94 40.60 34.84
CA ASN A 510 14.22 40.85 36.25
C ASN A 510 14.17 39.52 37.03
N GLY A 511 15.18 39.25 37.85
CA GLY A 511 15.21 38.09 38.76
C GLY A 511 16.43 37.18 38.59
N SER A 512 16.39 36.02 39.25
CA SER A 512 17.52 35.08 39.29
C SER A 512 17.83 34.40 37.95
N ARG A 513 16.83 34.28 37.08
CA ARG A 513 16.93 33.54 35.80
C ARG A 513 17.84 34.25 34.77
N PRO A 514 17.66 35.53 34.42
CA PRO A 514 18.62 36.26 33.57
C PRO A 514 20.04 36.30 34.15
N LEU A 515 20.15 36.42 35.48
CA LEU A 515 21.45 36.37 36.17
C LEU A 515 22.12 35.00 36.01
N PHE A 516 21.37 33.90 36.07
CA PHE A 516 21.88 32.56 35.82
C PHE A 516 22.51 32.44 34.42
N LEU A 517 21.82 32.95 33.39
CA LEU A 517 22.33 33.00 32.02
C LEU A 517 23.59 33.89 31.90
N GLU A 518 23.60 35.04 32.57
CA GLU A 518 24.77 35.93 32.61
C GLU A 518 25.99 35.21 33.22
N ARG A 519 25.79 34.43 34.28
CA ARG A 519 26.84 33.63 34.90
C ARG A 519 27.34 32.51 33.99
N LEU A 520 26.45 31.82 33.27
CA LEU A 520 26.84 30.86 32.24
C LEU A 520 27.71 31.50 31.16
N CYS A 521 27.25 32.62 30.59
CA CYS A 521 28.00 33.35 29.56
C CYS A 521 29.36 33.83 30.06
N THR A 522 29.43 34.28 31.31
CA THR A 522 30.69 34.72 31.92
C THR A 522 31.65 33.55 32.09
N LEU A 523 31.17 32.41 32.58
CA LEU A 523 31.98 31.20 32.71
C LEU A 523 32.52 30.75 31.34
N MET A 524 31.68 30.78 30.29
CA MET A 524 32.10 30.48 28.93
C MET A 524 33.22 31.42 28.44
N ARG A 525 33.14 32.72 28.71
CA ARG A 525 34.21 33.68 28.36
C ARG A 525 35.54 33.35 29.06
N LEU A 526 35.51 32.88 30.30
CA LEU A 526 36.73 32.47 31.03
C LEU A 526 37.38 31.24 30.39
N PHE A 527 36.58 30.24 30.02
CA PHE A 527 37.06 29.06 29.31
C PHE A 527 37.58 29.38 27.89
N GLU A 528 36.93 30.31 27.18
CA GLU A 528 37.42 30.83 25.89
C GLU A 528 38.78 31.50 26.03
N GLN A 529 38.92 32.42 26.99
CA GLN A 529 40.20 33.08 27.28
C GLN A 529 41.29 32.06 27.56
N LYS A 530 40.99 31.03 28.36
CA LYS A 530 41.97 29.98 28.65
C LYS A 530 42.36 29.16 27.43
N PHE A 531 41.38 28.81 26.59
CA PHE A 531 41.63 28.15 25.32
C PHE A 531 42.53 29.00 24.40
N TYR A 532 42.32 30.32 24.38
CA TYR A 532 43.12 31.25 23.59
C TYR A 532 44.55 31.38 24.10
N GLU A 533 44.75 31.38 25.43
CA GLU A 533 46.09 31.35 26.03
C GLU A 533 46.86 30.10 25.63
N ILE A 534 46.23 28.92 25.71
CA ILE A 534 46.85 27.64 25.33
C ILE A 534 47.28 27.71 23.86
N TYR A 535 46.40 28.16 22.97
CA TYR A 535 46.71 28.28 21.55
C TYR A 535 47.82 29.30 21.25
N LYS A 536 47.78 30.48 21.88
CA LYS A 536 48.77 31.55 21.68
C LYS A 536 50.17 31.13 22.14
N ASN A 537 50.28 30.40 23.25
CA ASN A 537 51.56 29.90 23.75
C ASN A 537 52.19 28.87 22.80
N GLU A 538 51.38 27.98 22.22
CA GLU A 538 51.80 27.03 21.20
C GLU A 538 52.25 27.76 19.91
N TYR A 539 51.47 28.72 19.41
CA TYR A 539 51.82 29.49 18.21
C TYR A 539 53.11 30.31 18.39
N ALA A 540 53.31 30.93 19.56
CA ALA A 540 54.53 31.67 19.89
C ALA A 540 55.76 30.77 19.98
N TYR A 541 55.60 29.53 20.43
CA TYR A 541 56.67 28.53 20.45
C TYR A 541 57.12 28.13 19.04
N TRP A 542 56.16 27.80 18.15
CA TRP A 542 56.44 27.50 16.74
C TRP A 542 57.14 28.68 16.05
N SER A 543 56.65 29.91 16.26
CA SER A 543 57.24 31.12 15.67
C SER A 543 58.68 31.39 16.12
N ARG A 544 59.09 30.95 17.32
CA ARG A 544 60.48 31.09 17.83
C ARG A 544 61.42 30.00 17.31
N HIS A 545 60.91 28.79 17.06
CA HIS A 545 61.73 27.63 16.68
C HIS A 545 61.83 27.43 15.15
N SER A 546 60.95 28.06 14.36
CA SER A 546 61.07 28.14 12.90
C SER A 546 62.31 28.93 12.40
N CYS A 547 63.05 29.61 13.28
CA CYS A 547 64.25 30.37 12.92
C CYS A 547 65.58 29.61 13.12
N ILE A 548 65.58 28.34 13.56
CA ILE A 548 66.83 27.64 13.96
C ILE A 548 67.21 26.44 13.07
N SER A 549 66.37 25.98 12.13
CA SER A 549 66.75 24.93 11.18
C SER A 549 66.74 25.43 9.74
N GLY A 550 67.89 25.90 9.26
CA GLY A 550 68.15 26.00 7.85
C GLY A 550 68.43 24.62 7.28
N THR A 551 67.44 24.01 6.62
CA THR A 551 67.64 23.04 5.53
C THR A 551 66.35 22.90 4.71
N ASN A 552 66.52 22.93 3.39
CA ASN A 552 65.51 22.68 2.37
C ASN A 552 64.76 21.36 2.64
N GLN A 553 63.43 21.43 2.77
CA GLN A 553 62.56 20.33 2.39
C GLN A 553 61.17 20.83 1.98
N ALA A 554 60.93 20.69 0.67
CA ALA A 554 59.70 20.34 -0.02
C ALA A 554 58.38 21.04 0.37
N GLU A 555 57.84 21.71 -0.65
CA GLU A 555 56.42 22.02 -0.83
C GLU A 555 55.51 20.93 -0.27
N ARG A 556 54.80 21.26 0.82
CA ARG A 556 53.50 20.68 1.12
C ARG A 556 52.45 21.77 0.91
N PRO A 557 51.68 21.74 -0.19
CA PRO A 557 50.47 22.52 -0.29
C PRO A 557 49.33 21.71 0.33
N SER A 558 48.89 22.09 1.54
CA SER A 558 47.54 21.75 2.01
C SER A 558 47.03 22.89 2.89
N TRP A 559 46.67 23.98 2.21
CA TRP A 559 45.73 24.95 2.72
C TRP A 559 44.35 24.31 2.51
N ILE A 560 43.59 24.08 3.59
CA ILE A 560 42.18 23.62 3.75
C ILE A 560 42.27 22.75 5.02
N TYR A 561 42.23 23.28 6.26
CA TYR A 561 41.07 23.88 6.90
C TYR A 561 41.42 25.10 7.77
N GLU A 562 40.38 25.90 8.03
CA GLU A 562 40.42 27.32 8.37
C GLU A 562 41.18 27.67 9.65
N LYS A 563 41.87 28.81 9.59
CA LYS A 563 42.56 29.49 10.68
C LYS A 563 41.72 29.47 11.95
N PHE A 564 42.38 29.33 13.10
CA PHE A 564 41.79 29.63 14.40
C PHE A 564 40.90 30.88 14.32
N THR A 565 39.62 30.73 14.66
CA THR A 565 38.65 31.83 14.64
C THR A 565 38.27 32.20 16.07
N ILE A 566 37.97 33.48 16.28
CA ILE A 566 37.47 33.96 17.57
C ILE A 566 36.03 33.48 17.73
N ALA A 567 35.66 33.14 18.97
CA ALA A 567 34.32 32.67 19.29
C ALA A 567 33.30 33.81 19.06
N PRO A 568 32.10 33.50 18.54
CA PRO A 568 31.02 34.47 18.44
C PRO A 568 30.71 35.16 19.78
N GLU A 569 30.34 36.44 19.74
CA GLU A 569 30.03 37.21 20.96
C GLU A 569 28.78 36.68 21.67
N ASP A 570 27.74 36.35 20.91
CA ASP A 570 26.50 35.77 21.42
C ASP A 570 26.68 34.27 21.70
N LYS A 571 26.75 33.94 23.00
CA LYS A 571 26.95 32.58 23.52
C LYS A 571 25.72 31.69 23.40
N THR A 572 24.54 32.28 23.18
CA THR A 572 23.27 31.54 23.03
C THR A 572 23.03 31.11 21.58
N SER A 573 23.78 31.68 20.64
CA SER A 573 23.56 31.51 19.21
C SER A 573 24.01 30.14 18.67
N ILE A 574 23.30 29.62 17.67
CA ILE A 574 23.71 28.40 16.93
C ILE A 574 25.13 28.53 16.32
N PRO A 575 25.55 29.69 15.76
CA PRO A 575 26.94 29.92 15.35
C PRO A 575 27.98 29.62 16.43
N TYR A 576 27.68 29.89 17.70
CA TYR A 576 28.59 29.56 18.81
C TYR A 576 28.75 28.06 18.98
N LEU A 577 27.66 27.29 18.99
CA LEU A 577 27.72 25.83 19.05
C LEU A 577 28.50 25.23 17.87
N ASN A 578 28.28 25.78 16.66
CA ASN A 578 29.02 25.38 15.48
C ASN A 578 30.52 25.66 15.63
N TRP A 579 30.88 26.82 16.18
CA TRP A 579 32.27 27.17 16.49
C TRP A 579 32.91 26.17 17.46
N VAL A 580 32.30 25.91 18.61
CA VAL A 580 32.81 24.95 19.61
C VAL A 580 32.93 23.54 18.99
N SER A 581 31.91 23.10 18.27
CA SER A 581 31.86 21.76 17.67
C SER A 581 32.91 21.57 16.58
N ASN A 582 33.12 22.58 15.73
CA ASN A 582 34.16 22.54 14.70
C ASN A 582 35.56 22.54 15.33
N HIS A 583 35.78 23.38 16.34
CA HIS A 583 37.09 23.44 17.00
C HIS A 583 37.43 22.13 17.71
N ARG A 584 36.44 21.48 18.32
CA ARG A 584 36.60 20.21 19.03
C ARG A 584 36.78 19.01 18.10
N ARG A 585 35.98 18.92 17.02
CA ARG A 585 35.94 17.73 16.14
C ARG A 585 36.94 17.78 14.98
N ARG A 586 37.38 18.96 14.57
CA ARG A 586 38.27 19.13 13.40
C ARG A 586 39.54 19.89 13.76
N PHE A 587 39.42 21.14 14.22
CA PHE A 587 40.57 22.04 14.39
C PHE A 587 41.63 21.50 15.37
N VAL A 588 41.26 21.23 16.63
CA VAL A 588 42.22 20.77 17.65
C VAL A 588 42.79 19.37 17.33
N PRO A 589 41.98 18.39 16.85
CA PRO A 589 42.51 17.11 16.38
C PRO A 589 43.56 17.24 15.26
N GLU A 590 43.31 18.10 14.26
CA GLU A 590 44.18 18.31 13.10
C GLU A 590 45.38 19.24 13.40
N THR A 591 45.33 20.02 14.48
CA THR A 591 46.43 20.89 14.92
C THR A 591 47.54 20.07 15.60
N THR A 592 48.79 20.30 15.18
CA THR A 592 50.01 19.80 15.86
C THR A 592 50.35 20.69 17.05
N PHE A 593 50.17 20.16 18.26
CA PHE A 593 50.62 20.77 19.51
C PHE A 593 52.04 20.31 19.83
N TYR A 594 52.85 21.20 20.39
CA TYR A 594 54.20 20.88 20.87
C TYR A 594 54.14 19.97 22.10
N GLU A 595 53.29 20.30 23.07
CA GLU A 595 53.04 19.45 24.23
C GLU A 595 51.72 18.68 24.11
N GLU A 596 51.76 17.36 24.34
CA GLU A 596 50.54 16.53 24.37
C GLU A 596 49.59 16.97 25.50
N THR A 597 50.14 17.51 26.59
CA THR A 597 49.40 18.11 27.71
C THR A 597 48.60 19.34 27.27
N SER A 598 49.16 20.21 26.42
CA SER A 598 48.44 21.38 25.86
C SER A 598 47.26 20.96 25.00
N LYS A 599 47.43 19.91 24.17
CA LYS A 599 46.33 19.37 23.35
C LYS A 599 45.20 18.84 24.23
N LYS A 600 45.52 18.07 25.27
CA LYS A 600 44.53 17.54 26.23
C LYS A 600 43.77 18.67 26.93
N LYS A 601 44.49 19.71 27.42
CA LYS A 601 43.88 20.91 28.02
C LYS A 601 42.95 21.64 27.04
N ALA A 602 43.37 21.81 25.78
CA ALA A 602 42.56 22.46 24.75
C ALA A 602 41.26 21.69 24.44
N ILE A 603 41.33 20.36 24.37
CA ILE A 603 40.15 19.50 24.20
C ILE A 603 39.21 19.66 25.40
N GLU A 604 39.75 19.62 26.63
CA GLU A 604 38.98 19.80 27.86
C GLU A 604 38.22 21.15 27.87
N MET A 605 38.90 22.26 27.54
CA MET A 605 38.23 23.57 27.50
C MET A 605 37.04 23.57 26.52
N LEU A 606 37.21 22.98 25.33
CA LEU A 606 36.15 22.89 24.33
C LEU A 606 35.02 21.92 24.72
N GLU A 607 35.33 20.86 25.46
CA GLU A 607 34.32 19.97 26.05
C GLU A 607 33.49 20.69 27.10
N VAL A 608 34.13 21.44 27.99
CA VAL A 608 33.44 22.27 28.98
C VAL A 608 32.58 23.32 28.30
N LEU A 609 33.10 24.05 27.31
CA LEU A 609 32.30 25.03 26.54
C LEU A 609 31.07 24.38 25.87
N HIS A 610 31.21 23.15 25.37
CA HIS A 610 30.09 22.42 24.82
C HIS A 610 29.05 22.05 25.89
N ILE A 611 29.49 21.62 27.08
CA ILE A 611 28.61 21.34 28.22
C ILE A 611 27.87 22.61 28.64
N LEU A 612 28.56 23.74 28.76
CA LEU A 612 27.95 25.02 29.13
C LEU A 612 26.91 25.48 28.10
N TYR A 613 27.18 25.30 26.81
CA TYR A 613 26.19 25.60 25.77
C TYR A 613 24.94 24.72 25.89
N ARG A 614 25.10 23.41 26.13
CA ARG A 614 23.94 22.51 26.36
C ARG A 614 23.14 22.91 27.61
N ALA A 615 23.80 23.45 28.62
CA ALA A 615 23.09 24.00 29.78
C ALA A 615 22.30 25.27 29.44
N ILE A 616 22.78 26.10 28.50
CA ILE A 616 22.00 27.24 27.97
C ILE A 616 20.75 26.75 27.21
N GLU A 617 20.84 25.70 26.39
CA GLU A 617 19.67 25.12 25.72
C GLU A 617 18.62 24.64 26.74
N LEU A 618 19.07 23.91 27.78
CA LEU A 618 18.18 23.48 28.87
C LEU A 618 17.60 24.66 29.65
N TYR A 619 18.37 25.73 29.83
CA TYR A 619 17.88 26.97 30.41
C TYR A 619 16.77 27.56 29.54
N GLN A 620 16.93 27.62 28.20
CA GLN A 620 15.96 28.23 27.29
C GLN A 620 14.62 27.47 27.32
N ASP A 621 14.68 26.14 27.22
CA ASP A 621 13.47 25.32 27.09
C ASP A 621 12.85 24.91 28.45
N PHE A 622 13.63 24.92 29.54
CA PHE A 622 13.22 24.43 30.87
C PHE A 622 13.60 25.39 32.02
N SER A 623 13.47 24.94 33.26
CA SER A 623 13.86 25.73 34.43
C SER A 623 15.38 25.80 34.60
N THR A 624 15.84 26.82 35.32
CA THR A 624 17.27 26.92 35.68
C THR A 624 17.73 25.77 36.59
N VAL A 625 16.79 25.14 37.31
CA VAL A 625 17.03 23.94 38.12
C VAL A 625 17.48 22.77 37.25
N GLU A 626 16.80 22.51 36.12
CA GLU A 626 17.18 21.45 35.20
C GLU A 626 18.50 21.74 34.47
N SER A 627 18.72 23.00 34.09
CA SER A 627 20.01 23.45 33.54
C SER A 627 21.17 23.19 34.51
N TYR A 628 21.02 23.57 35.78
CA TYR A 628 22.05 23.34 36.80
C TYR A 628 22.23 21.87 37.14
N LYS A 629 21.13 21.10 37.22
CA LYS A 629 21.18 19.65 37.45
C LYS A 629 22.00 18.97 36.34
N TYR A 630 21.77 19.33 35.08
CA TYR A 630 22.58 18.84 33.96
C TYR A 630 24.06 19.21 34.13
N LEU A 631 24.38 20.45 34.52
CA LEU A 631 25.77 20.83 34.79
C LEU A 631 26.40 19.96 35.89
N LYS A 632 25.70 19.76 37.02
CA LYS A 632 26.15 18.88 38.11
C LYS A 632 26.40 17.46 37.60
N GLU A 633 25.47 16.88 36.84
CA GLU A 633 25.60 15.53 36.27
C GLU A 633 26.77 15.42 35.29
N GLN A 634 27.07 16.47 34.52
CA GLN A 634 28.22 16.47 33.62
C GLN A 634 29.55 16.68 34.34
N PHE A 635 29.63 17.58 35.32
CA PHE A 635 30.90 17.90 35.98
C PHE A 635 31.30 16.88 37.05
N THR A 636 30.36 16.32 37.81
CA THR A 636 30.65 15.38 38.92
C THR A 636 31.53 14.19 38.52
N PRO A 637 31.20 13.39 37.48
CA PRO A 637 32.04 12.25 37.08
C PRO A 637 33.38 12.68 36.46
N ARG A 638 33.50 13.94 36.01
CA ARG A 638 34.68 14.48 35.33
C ARG A 638 35.68 15.11 36.28
N GLN A 639 35.32 15.40 37.54
CA GLN A 639 36.18 16.11 38.50
C GLN A 639 37.59 15.52 38.63
N ALA A 640 37.75 14.19 38.56
CA ALA A 640 39.06 13.55 38.65
C ALA A 640 40.00 13.80 37.44
N PHE A 641 39.44 14.26 36.32
CA PHE A 641 40.15 14.45 35.04
C PHE A 641 40.23 15.91 34.59
N LEU A 642 39.56 16.82 35.31
CA LEU A 642 39.57 18.25 35.01
C LEU A 642 40.90 18.88 35.47
N THR A 643 41.35 19.88 34.74
CA THR A 643 42.46 20.75 35.17
C THR A 643 42.10 21.52 36.44
N GLU A 644 43.11 21.90 37.22
CA GLU A 644 42.97 22.75 38.41
C GLU A 644 42.18 24.03 38.09
N PHE A 645 42.46 24.67 36.93
CA PHE A 645 41.70 25.81 36.43
C PHE A 645 40.19 25.53 36.30
N SER A 646 39.82 24.40 35.69
CA SER A 646 38.42 24.02 35.51
C SER A 646 37.74 23.70 36.84
N LEU A 647 38.46 23.07 37.78
CA LEU A 647 37.95 22.71 39.10
C LEU A 647 37.67 23.93 39.96
N ASP A 648 38.61 24.88 40.03
CA ASP A 648 38.48 26.11 40.82
C ASP A 648 37.30 26.95 40.35
N LEU A 649 37.18 27.12 39.02
CA LEU A 649 36.04 27.83 38.43
C LEU A 649 34.72 27.10 38.68
N TRP A 650 34.69 25.78 38.53
CA TRP A 650 33.48 25.02 38.78
C TRP A 650 33.04 25.11 40.25
N GLU A 651 33.95 25.03 41.22
CA GLU A 651 33.58 25.14 42.64
C GLU A 651 32.99 26.51 42.99
N GLY A 652 33.57 27.59 42.45
CA GLY A 652 33.06 28.95 42.63
C GLY A 652 31.69 29.14 41.97
N TYR A 653 31.61 28.87 40.67
CA TYR A 653 30.38 29.10 39.89
C TYR A 653 29.25 28.14 40.27
N SER A 654 29.55 26.91 40.72
CA SER A 654 28.53 25.96 41.15
C SER A 654 27.71 26.49 42.34
N LYS A 655 28.35 27.19 43.29
CA LYS A 655 27.66 27.85 44.42
C LYS A 655 26.80 29.03 43.95
N GLU A 656 27.29 29.79 42.97
CA GLU A 656 26.51 30.89 42.36
C GLU A 656 25.28 30.36 41.60
N PHE A 657 25.45 29.31 40.80
CA PHE A 657 24.35 28.66 40.08
C PHE A 657 23.31 28.07 41.03
N GLU A 658 23.73 27.48 42.15
CA GLU A 658 22.82 26.96 43.18
C GLU A 658 21.95 28.07 43.80
N ALA A 659 22.54 29.23 44.07
CA ALA A 659 21.83 30.38 44.63
C ALA A 659 20.88 31.06 43.62
N LEU A 660 21.16 30.94 42.32
CA LEU A 660 20.40 31.56 41.23
C LEU A 660 19.32 30.66 40.64
N GLN A 661 19.07 29.49 41.22
CA GLN A 661 18.00 28.61 40.78
C GLN A 661 16.61 29.25 40.94
N SER A 662 15.76 28.97 39.97
CA SER A 662 14.35 29.31 39.89
C SER A 662 13.65 28.23 39.07
N SER A 663 12.52 27.77 39.58
CA SER A 663 11.57 26.89 38.89
C SER A 663 10.81 27.60 37.78
N ASP A 664 10.88 28.93 37.72
CA ASP A 664 10.07 29.73 36.84
C ASP A 664 10.61 29.62 35.40
N ASN A 665 9.75 29.13 34.52
CA ASN A 665 9.88 29.27 33.07
C ASN A 665 8.49 29.51 32.51
N VAL A 666 8.32 30.67 31.87
CA VAL A 666 7.04 31.12 31.29
C VAL A 666 6.51 30.12 30.25
N LEU A 667 7.38 29.46 29.49
CA LEU A 667 6.99 28.44 28.52
C LEU A 667 6.37 27.22 29.22
N VAL A 668 6.94 26.79 30.35
CA VAL A 668 6.44 25.64 31.10
C VAL A 668 5.15 26.00 31.85
N SER A 669 5.06 27.19 32.42
CA SER A 669 3.88 27.63 33.17
C SER A 669 2.66 27.92 32.29
N GLU A 670 2.86 28.25 31.01
CA GLU A 670 1.75 28.44 30.05
C GLU A 670 1.34 27.12 29.38
N LEU A 671 2.21 26.09 29.38
CA LEU A 671 1.93 24.77 28.82
C LEU A 671 1.27 23.80 29.82
N VAL A 672 1.47 24.00 31.12
CA VAL A 672 0.96 23.17 32.23
C VAL A 672 -0.21 23.87 32.91
#